data_AF-A0A523V6I1-F1
#
_entry.id   AF-A0A523V6I1-F1
#
_cell.length_a   1.000
_cell.length_b   1.000
_cell.length_c   1.000
_cell.angle_alpha   90.00
_cell.angle_beta   90.00
_cell.angle_gamma   90.00
#
_symmetry.space_group_name_H-M   'P 1'
#
loop_
_entity.id
_entity.type
_entity.pdbx_description
1 polymer ?
#
loop_
_entity_poly.entity_id
_entity_poly.type
_entity_poly.pdbx_seq_one_letter_code
_entity_poly.pdbx_strand_id
1 'polypeptide(L)'
;MKQVLAITRKELEGYFGSALALIFVGVFLAITLGVFFWAEPFFARGIADVRPLFQWMPALMIVLVAALTMRQWSEEQRSGTLEVLLTLPVSEIQLVIGKFLSVMVLVTVSLAVTISLPITVSLLASSETGLDWGPVAGGYLAAMLLAGAYAAIGLFVSSRTDNQIVGLILTALVCGLFFIVGSSGATEFVGGSMADVLRAIGSGSRFDSIQRGVVDLRDLVYYLSLTGIFLTLNVISLRSKRWSESEQMSIHRSGRIITVALLVANLVIVNVWLYPMGGLRLDLTEGKEYTLSDATRQLLANLQEPLTVKAYFSEKTEPLLAPLVPPIRDMLEEYEAAAGGMMELTILDPATDPDEEAVANQTYGIQPFQFPIEDRYETSLISAYFHILLSYGDQNVVLDFQDLIEVEQTAGGDVKVELANLEYDLTSSLKKAIFSFQSLDAILASLEEPAELTVYISPDTLPESLIDIPATIAAVAQDIADSSDGMFSYSTVDPNAPGSPATPQSLYDESGLRPYYGSLFSDEIYYLHALLAAGDEIQLIAVGASEAEVRTAIESALKRASSGFLPVVGLWTPPDEATYDALGQAQEPLASYDTLYQAVYQEYEVRSVDLSTGQVSSDVDVLLIVAPQAMTDVDRFAVDQHLMRGGSAIVAAGNYALSLDQYTGALALRPLENGLRDLLASYGVFVQQTLVLDEQNELFIIPQGDTGQYAYIDYPLFVDVREEGMDGDSPIVANLTAVTLNWASPITVSETLNAASEVTNLL
;
A
#
# COMPACT_ATOMS: atom_id res chain seq x y z
N MET A 1 2.83 -36.94 -35.28
CA MET A 1 4.01 -36.10 -34.95
C MET A 1 5.08 -36.11 -36.04
N LYS A 2 5.58 -37.26 -36.53
CA LYS A 2 6.62 -37.30 -37.58
C LYS A 2 6.28 -36.48 -38.84
N GLN A 3 5.04 -36.54 -39.32
CA GLN A 3 4.60 -35.79 -40.51
C GLN A 3 4.56 -34.26 -40.26
N VAL A 4 4.09 -33.82 -39.09
CA VAL A 4 4.06 -32.39 -38.70
C VAL A 4 5.47 -31.81 -38.70
N LEU A 5 6.41 -32.48 -38.03
CA LEU A 5 7.81 -32.06 -37.97
C LEU A 5 8.48 -32.04 -39.36
N ALA A 6 8.14 -32.98 -40.24
CA ALA A 6 8.65 -32.97 -41.61
C ALA A 6 8.16 -31.75 -42.40
N ILE A 7 6.89 -31.36 -42.24
CA ILE A 7 6.33 -30.15 -42.86
C ILE A 7 7.01 -28.91 -42.28
N THR A 8 7.09 -28.80 -40.96
CA THR A 8 7.78 -27.67 -40.29
C THR A 8 9.21 -27.54 -40.75
N ARG A 9 9.96 -28.65 -40.84
CA ARG A 9 11.33 -28.66 -41.33
C ARG A 9 11.44 -28.20 -42.79
N LYS A 10 10.56 -28.69 -43.67
CA LYS A 10 10.51 -28.26 -45.08
C LYS A 10 10.31 -26.75 -45.20
N GLU A 11 9.36 -26.19 -44.43
CA GLU A 11 9.10 -24.75 -44.42
C GLU A 11 10.29 -23.96 -43.88
N LEU A 12 10.90 -24.39 -42.77
CA LEU A 12 12.10 -23.76 -42.21
C LEU A 12 13.29 -23.81 -43.18
N GLU A 13 13.53 -24.94 -43.85
CA GLU A 13 14.56 -25.04 -44.90
C GLU A 13 14.27 -24.09 -46.06
N GLY A 14 13.00 -23.87 -46.42
CA GLY A 14 12.60 -22.85 -47.39
C GLY A 14 12.84 -21.41 -46.92
N TYR A 15 12.64 -21.14 -45.63
CA TYR A 15 12.88 -19.82 -45.04
C TYR A 15 14.37 -19.49 -44.94
N PHE A 16 15.15 -20.36 -44.30
CA PHE A 16 16.60 -20.17 -44.09
C PHE A 16 17.44 -20.48 -45.33
N GLY A 17 16.93 -21.26 -46.27
CA GLY A 17 17.56 -21.48 -47.58
C GLY A 17 17.50 -20.23 -48.49
N SER A 18 16.72 -19.22 -48.11
CA SER A 18 16.64 -17.93 -48.79
C SER A 18 17.07 -16.79 -47.84
N ALA A 19 17.46 -15.63 -48.39
CA ALA A 19 17.79 -14.45 -47.57
C ALA A 19 16.57 -13.84 -46.86
N LEU A 20 15.35 -14.34 -47.14
CA LEU A 20 14.10 -13.74 -46.69
C LEU A 20 13.93 -13.77 -45.17
N ALA A 21 14.26 -14.90 -44.52
CA ALA A 21 14.15 -15.01 -43.06
C ALA A 21 15.10 -14.05 -42.33
N LEU A 22 16.34 -13.93 -42.83
CA LEU A 22 17.34 -13.01 -42.29
C LEU A 22 16.92 -11.55 -42.48
N ILE A 23 16.33 -11.22 -43.63
CA ILE A 23 15.79 -9.87 -43.89
C ILE A 23 14.64 -9.55 -42.91
N PHE A 24 13.68 -10.46 -42.72
CA PHE A 24 12.57 -10.21 -41.80
C PHE A 24 13.02 -10.06 -40.36
N VAL A 25 13.89 -10.94 -39.88
CA VAL A 25 14.45 -10.86 -38.52
C VAL A 25 15.28 -9.58 -38.36
N GLY A 26 16.10 -9.23 -39.35
CA GLY A 26 16.94 -8.03 -39.33
C GLY A 26 16.13 -6.73 -39.35
N VAL A 27 15.08 -6.65 -40.18
CA VAL A 27 14.18 -5.49 -40.23
C VAL A 27 13.39 -5.36 -38.93
N PHE A 28 12.85 -6.48 -38.41
CA PHE A 28 12.17 -6.49 -37.12
C PHE A 28 13.10 -5.97 -36.01
N LEU A 29 14.31 -6.51 -35.92
CA LEU A 29 15.28 -6.10 -34.91
C LEU A 29 15.70 -4.63 -35.05
N ALA A 30 15.92 -4.14 -36.27
CA ALA A 30 16.26 -2.74 -36.51
C ALA A 30 15.13 -1.79 -36.07
N ILE A 31 13.88 -2.15 -36.34
CA ILE A 31 12.71 -1.37 -35.89
C ILE A 31 12.58 -1.45 -34.37
N THR A 32 12.70 -2.63 -33.76
CA THR A 32 12.64 -2.79 -32.30
C THR A 32 13.71 -1.96 -31.60
N LEU A 33 14.96 -1.96 -32.10
CA LEU A 33 16.04 -1.12 -31.58
C LEU A 33 15.73 0.37 -31.73
N GLY A 34 15.23 0.78 -32.91
CA GLY A 34 14.85 2.16 -33.15
C GLY A 34 13.76 2.63 -32.19
N VAL A 35 12.71 1.84 -32.01
CA VAL A 35 11.60 2.15 -31.09
C VAL A 35 12.10 2.20 -29.64
N PHE A 36 12.85 1.19 -29.20
CA PHE A 36 13.31 1.09 -27.81
C PHE A 36 14.22 2.26 -27.38
N PHE A 37 15.13 2.71 -28.25
CA PHE A 37 16.08 3.76 -27.91
C PHE A 37 15.61 5.19 -28.27
N TRP A 38 14.70 5.35 -29.23
CA TRP A 38 14.34 6.66 -29.78
C TRP A 38 12.86 7.03 -29.69
N ALA A 39 11.92 6.07 -29.67
CA ALA A 39 10.50 6.41 -29.58
C ALA A 39 10.14 6.84 -28.15
N GLU A 40 10.70 6.14 -27.16
CA GLU A 40 10.72 6.55 -25.76
C GLU A 40 12.16 6.92 -25.42
N PRO A 41 12.45 8.14 -24.91
CA PRO A 41 13.82 8.59 -24.64
C PRO A 41 14.42 7.82 -23.47
N PHE A 42 14.87 6.59 -23.72
CA PHE A 42 15.35 5.62 -22.73
C PHE A 42 16.41 6.24 -21.81
N PHE A 43 17.40 6.92 -22.38
CA PHE A 43 18.48 7.56 -21.62
C PHE A 43 18.06 8.80 -20.83
N ALA A 44 16.93 9.42 -21.17
CA ALA A 44 16.44 10.59 -20.44
C ALA A 44 15.66 10.20 -19.17
N ARG A 45 15.12 8.96 -19.10
CA ARG A 45 14.33 8.49 -17.95
C ARG A 45 15.18 8.21 -16.71
N GLY A 46 16.47 7.91 -16.87
CA GLY A 46 17.37 7.60 -15.75
C GLY A 46 17.13 6.26 -15.04
N ILE A 47 16.17 5.44 -15.51
CA ILE A 47 15.83 4.13 -14.92
C ILE A 47 16.25 2.98 -15.84
N ALA A 48 16.74 1.90 -15.26
CA ALA A 48 16.97 0.62 -15.95
C ALA A 48 15.64 -0.16 -16.15
N ASP A 49 14.80 0.29 -17.09
CA ASP A 49 13.47 -0.28 -17.33
C ASP A 49 13.26 -0.77 -18.78
N VAL A 50 12.79 -2.00 -18.93
CA VAL A 50 12.49 -2.65 -20.22
C VAL A 50 11.03 -2.55 -20.66
N ARG A 51 10.10 -2.01 -19.83
CA ARG A 51 8.66 -1.93 -20.14
C ARG A 51 8.36 -1.30 -21.52
N PRO A 52 9.03 -0.22 -21.98
CA PRO A 52 8.76 0.36 -23.31
C PRO A 52 8.97 -0.60 -24.48
N LEU A 53 9.89 -1.57 -24.33
CA LEU A 53 10.10 -2.60 -25.34
C LEU A 53 8.83 -3.41 -25.57
N PHE A 54 8.13 -3.76 -24.49
CA PHE A 54 6.93 -4.57 -24.55
C PHE A 54 5.69 -3.76 -24.93
N GLN A 55 5.59 -2.50 -24.52
CA GLN A 55 4.45 -1.62 -24.88
C GLN A 55 4.24 -1.52 -26.41
N TRP A 56 5.34 -1.46 -27.18
CA TRP A 56 5.29 -1.42 -28.64
C TRP A 56 5.25 -2.80 -29.31
N MET A 57 5.49 -3.87 -28.56
CA MET A 57 5.58 -5.23 -29.08
C MET A 57 4.31 -5.68 -29.83
N PRO A 58 3.07 -5.38 -29.37
CA PRO A 58 1.87 -5.76 -30.11
C PRO A 58 1.83 -5.18 -31.53
N ALA A 59 2.17 -3.91 -31.69
CA ALA A 59 2.21 -3.25 -33.00
C ALA A 59 3.28 -3.87 -33.92
N LEU A 60 4.46 -4.14 -33.37
CA LEU A 60 5.56 -4.79 -34.10
C LEU A 60 5.21 -6.23 -34.50
N MET A 61 4.51 -6.98 -33.63
CA MET A 61 4.03 -8.33 -33.91
C MET A 61 3.01 -8.36 -35.04
N ILE A 62 2.11 -7.37 -35.14
CA ILE A 62 1.15 -7.28 -36.25
C ILE A 62 1.90 -7.25 -37.59
N VAL A 63 2.90 -6.38 -37.71
CA VAL A 63 3.67 -6.23 -38.95
C VAL A 63 4.49 -7.48 -39.25
N LEU A 64 5.24 -7.98 -38.26
CA LEU A 64 6.09 -9.16 -38.41
C LEU A 64 5.26 -10.39 -38.83
N VAL A 65 4.20 -10.69 -38.07
CA VAL A 65 3.40 -11.89 -38.28
C VAL A 65 2.59 -11.82 -39.57
N ALA A 66 2.05 -10.65 -39.94
CA ALA A 66 1.41 -10.47 -41.24
C ALA A 66 2.39 -10.77 -42.39
N ALA A 67 3.63 -10.31 -42.28
CA ALA A 67 4.66 -10.53 -43.29
C ALA A 67 5.12 -12.00 -43.38
N LEU A 68 5.25 -12.70 -42.24
CA LEU A 68 5.63 -14.11 -42.20
C LEU A 68 4.51 -15.06 -42.67
N THR A 69 3.25 -14.67 -42.47
CA THR A 69 2.09 -15.52 -42.80
C THR A 69 1.54 -15.27 -44.20
N MET A 70 1.74 -14.08 -44.79
CA MET A 70 1.14 -13.72 -46.08
C MET A 70 1.38 -14.76 -47.17
N ARG A 71 2.59 -15.33 -47.26
CA ARG A 71 3.03 -16.25 -48.32
C ARG A 71 2.65 -17.72 -48.09
N GLN A 72 2.33 -18.11 -46.86
CA GLN A 72 2.25 -19.51 -46.43
C GLN A 72 1.30 -20.37 -47.28
N TRP A 73 0.12 -19.81 -47.61
CA TRP A 73 -0.90 -20.47 -48.43
C TRP A 73 -1.14 -19.75 -49.75
N SER A 74 -1.05 -18.42 -49.78
CA SER A 74 -1.32 -17.63 -50.98
C SER A 74 -0.37 -17.98 -52.13
N GLU A 75 0.90 -18.29 -51.85
CA GLU A 75 1.87 -18.66 -52.88
C GLU A 75 1.62 -20.06 -53.43
N GLU A 76 1.21 -21.00 -52.57
CA GLU A 76 0.84 -22.34 -53.01
C GLU A 76 -0.44 -22.33 -53.86
N GLN A 77 -1.35 -21.40 -53.57
CA GLN A 77 -2.55 -21.15 -54.37
C GLN A 77 -2.21 -20.53 -55.72
N ARG A 78 -1.40 -19.47 -55.70
CA ARG A 78 -0.98 -18.75 -56.91
C ARG A 78 -0.14 -19.62 -57.85
N SER A 79 0.70 -20.49 -57.30
CA SER A 79 1.54 -21.42 -58.06
C SER A 79 0.82 -22.71 -58.50
N GLY A 80 -0.42 -22.92 -58.05
CA GLY A 80 -1.19 -24.15 -58.33
C GLY A 80 -0.68 -25.40 -57.60
N THR A 81 0.32 -25.27 -56.73
CA THR A 81 0.91 -26.40 -55.98
C THR A 81 0.03 -26.87 -54.82
N LEU A 82 -0.96 -26.08 -54.42
CA LEU A 82 -1.91 -26.45 -53.37
C LEU A 82 -2.68 -27.74 -53.70
N GLU A 83 -3.05 -27.97 -54.97
CA GLU A 83 -3.78 -29.18 -55.39
C GLU A 83 -2.94 -30.45 -55.18
N VAL A 84 -1.63 -30.36 -55.46
CA VAL A 84 -0.68 -31.44 -55.20
C VAL A 84 -0.55 -31.69 -53.70
N LEU A 85 -0.46 -30.63 -52.89
CA LEU A 85 -0.34 -30.76 -51.44
C LEU A 85 -1.58 -31.44 -50.82
N LEU A 86 -2.78 -31.08 -51.29
CA LEU A 86 -4.05 -31.62 -50.80
C LEU A 86 -4.35 -33.07 -51.26
N THR A 87 -3.60 -33.58 -52.22
CA THR A 87 -3.70 -34.98 -52.69
C THR A 87 -2.71 -35.92 -52.02
N LEU A 88 -1.72 -35.39 -51.30
CA LEU A 88 -0.79 -36.19 -50.50
C LEU A 88 -1.51 -36.89 -49.34
N PRO A 89 -1.02 -38.06 -48.85
CA PRO A 89 -1.60 -38.80 -47.73
C PRO A 89 -1.24 -38.16 -46.37
N VAL A 90 -1.53 -36.87 -46.23
CA VAL A 90 -1.28 -36.04 -45.05
C VAL A 90 -2.58 -35.35 -44.67
N SER A 91 -2.92 -35.34 -43.39
CA SER A 91 -4.15 -34.68 -42.93
C SER A 91 -4.02 -33.15 -42.97
N GLU A 92 -5.12 -32.43 -43.22
CA GLU A 92 -5.08 -30.96 -43.26
C GLU A 92 -4.67 -30.37 -41.91
N ILE A 93 -5.09 -30.98 -40.81
CA ILE A 93 -4.70 -30.57 -39.44
C ILE A 93 -3.17 -30.59 -39.30
N GLN A 94 -2.50 -31.62 -39.81
CA GLN A 94 -1.04 -31.71 -39.77
C GLN A 94 -0.35 -30.66 -40.65
N LEU A 95 -0.93 -30.31 -41.81
CA LEU A 95 -0.43 -29.25 -42.68
C LEU A 95 -0.53 -27.88 -41.99
N VAL A 96 -1.69 -27.57 -41.41
CA VAL A 96 -1.93 -26.32 -40.70
C VAL A 96 -1.00 -26.18 -39.49
N ILE A 97 -0.93 -27.20 -38.63
CA ILE A 97 -0.04 -27.18 -37.45
C ILE A 97 1.43 -27.12 -37.88
N GLY A 98 1.82 -27.82 -38.95
CA GLY A 98 3.19 -27.81 -39.45
C GLY A 98 3.66 -26.42 -39.91
N LYS A 99 2.81 -25.72 -40.68
CA LYS A 99 3.07 -24.33 -41.12
C LYS A 99 3.00 -23.34 -39.95
N PHE A 100 2.03 -23.50 -39.05
CA PHE A 100 1.97 -22.70 -37.81
C PHE A 100 3.25 -22.79 -37.00
N LEU A 101 3.72 -24.00 -36.69
CA LEU A 101 4.98 -24.20 -35.96
C LEU A 101 6.18 -23.59 -36.69
N SER A 102 6.21 -23.60 -38.03
CA SER A 102 7.30 -22.98 -38.78
C SER A 102 7.35 -21.46 -38.62
N VAL A 103 6.18 -20.80 -38.59
CA VAL A 103 6.06 -19.36 -38.32
C VAL A 103 6.44 -19.08 -36.88
N MET A 104 5.94 -19.87 -35.92
CA MET A 104 6.26 -19.70 -34.51
C MET A 104 7.75 -19.83 -34.24
N VAL A 105 8.44 -20.80 -34.85
CA VAL A 105 9.91 -20.93 -34.72
C VAL A 105 10.62 -19.67 -35.22
N LEU A 106 10.20 -19.09 -36.35
CA LEU A 106 10.80 -17.83 -36.83
C LEU A 106 10.55 -16.67 -35.86
N VAL A 107 9.33 -16.54 -35.34
CA VAL A 107 9.00 -15.53 -34.33
C VAL A 107 9.83 -15.74 -33.06
N THR A 108 9.94 -16.98 -32.55
CA THR A 108 10.76 -17.28 -31.38
C THR A 108 12.22 -16.93 -31.62
N VAL A 109 12.76 -17.20 -32.80
CA VAL A 109 14.12 -16.77 -33.16
C VAL A 109 14.21 -15.25 -33.18
N SER A 110 13.24 -14.55 -33.76
CA SER A 110 13.19 -13.07 -33.76
C SER A 110 13.17 -12.50 -32.34
N LEU A 111 12.35 -13.03 -31.44
CA LEU A 111 12.26 -12.61 -30.04
C LEU A 111 13.51 -13.02 -29.23
N ALA A 112 14.09 -14.19 -29.48
CA ALA A 112 15.28 -14.64 -28.77
C ALA A 112 16.47 -13.71 -29.01
N VAL A 113 16.59 -13.14 -30.21
CA VAL A 113 17.66 -12.17 -30.50
C VAL A 113 17.43 -10.84 -29.76
N THR A 114 16.19 -10.47 -29.46
CA THR A 114 15.91 -9.24 -28.68
C THR A 114 16.24 -9.39 -27.20
N ILE A 115 16.42 -10.61 -26.66
CA ILE A 115 16.84 -10.85 -25.25
C ILE A 115 18.17 -10.17 -24.94
N SER A 116 18.99 -9.91 -25.96
CA SER A 116 20.21 -9.10 -25.81
C SER A 116 19.96 -7.70 -25.24
N LEU A 117 18.76 -7.14 -25.40
CA LEU A 117 18.39 -5.83 -24.84
C LEU A 117 18.23 -5.85 -23.32
N PRO A 118 17.34 -6.68 -22.71
CA PRO A 118 17.29 -6.83 -21.25
C PRO A 118 18.66 -7.13 -20.64
N ILE A 119 19.47 -7.99 -21.27
CA ILE A 119 20.83 -8.29 -20.79
C ILE A 119 21.72 -7.04 -20.81
N THR A 120 21.63 -6.22 -21.86
CA THR A 120 22.41 -4.97 -21.92
C THR A 120 21.94 -3.97 -20.87
N VAL A 121 20.63 -3.88 -20.62
CA VAL A 121 20.06 -3.04 -19.57
C VAL A 121 20.50 -3.51 -18.19
N SER A 122 20.46 -4.82 -17.91
CA SER A 122 20.91 -5.37 -16.62
C SER A 122 22.41 -5.16 -16.38
N LEU A 123 23.23 -5.07 -17.44
CA LEU A 123 24.66 -4.76 -17.33
C LEU A 123 24.94 -3.26 -17.13
N LEU A 124 24.02 -2.40 -17.56
CA LEU A 124 24.10 -0.95 -17.39
C LEU A 124 23.52 -0.49 -16.04
N ALA A 125 22.67 -1.30 -15.41
CA ALA A 125 22.12 -1.05 -14.09
C ALA A 125 23.23 -1.11 -13.01
N SER A 126 23.18 -0.20 -12.04
CA SER A 126 24.03 -0.23 -10.84
C SER A 126 23.73 -1.49 -10.00
N SER A 127 24.71 -1.99 -9.25
CA SER A 127 24.61 -3.26 -8.51
C SER A 127 23.54 -3.31 -7.42
N GLU A 128 22.90 -2.18 -7.09
CA GLU A 128 21.91 -2.05 -6.03
C GLU A 128 20.46 -2.02 -6.55
N THR A 129 20.24 -1.59 -7.79
CA THR A 129 18.95 -1.63 -8.50
C THR A 129 19.04 -2.64 -9.64
N GLY A 130 18.87 -3.93 -9.31
CA GLY A 130 18.80 -4.99 -10.31
C GLY A 130 17.63 -4.77 -11.27
N LEU A 131 17.79 -5.18 -12.54
CA LEU A 131 16.66 -5.24 -13.48
C LEU A 131 15.71 -6.36 -13.03
N ASP A 132 14.44 -6.03 -12.75
CA ASP A 132 13.43 -7.05 -12.45
C ASP A 132 13.20 -7.95 -13.69
N TRP A 133 13.50 -9.24 -13.51
CA TRP A 133 13.34 -10.26 -14.55
C TRP A 133 11.89 -10.75 -14.68
N GLY A 134 11.01 -10.45 -13.73
CA GLY A 134 9.59 -10.78 -13.76
C GLY A 134 8.86 -10.18 -14.97
N PRO A 135 8.83 -8.84 -15.11
CA PRO A 135 8.27 -8.16 -16.28
C PRO A 135 8.96 -8.56 -17.60
N VAL A 136 10.27 -8.86 -17.58
CA VAL A 136 10.99 -9.37 -18.76
C VAL A 136 10.38 -10.71 -19.20
N ALA A 137 10.29 -11.68 -18.28
CA ALA A 137 9.74 -13.00 -18.58
C ALA A 137 8.26 -12.93 -18.98
N GLY A 138 7.46 -12.13 -18.26
CA GLY A 138 6.06 -11.86 -18.57
C GLY A 138 5.87 -11.26 -19.96
N GLY A 139 6.61 -10.21 -20.29
CA GLY A 139 6.56 -9.56 -21.61
C GLY A 139 6.92 -10.50 -22.78
N TYR A 140 7.94 -11.35 -22.63
CA TYR A 140 8.27 -12.34 -23.65
C TYR A 140 7.22 -13.45 -23.79
N LEU A 141 6.66 -13.91 -22.66
CA LEU A 141 5.55 -14.87 -22.67
C LEU A 141 4.32 -14.27 -23.38
N ALA A 142 3.96 -13.03 -23.03
CA ALA A 142 2.88 -12.28 -23.66
C ALA A 142 3.10 -12.15 -25.17
N ALA A 143 4.31 -11.76 -25.59
CA ALA A 143 4.68 -11.61 -27.00
C ALA A 143 4.54 -12.93 -27.77
N MET A 144 4.96 -14.05 -27.16
CA MET A 144 4.86 -15.37 -27.77
C MET A 144 3.40 -15.83 -27.93
N LEU A 145 2.56 -15.60 -26.92
CA LEU A 145 1.14 -15.93 -26.96
C LEU A 145 0.38 -15.08 -27.99
N LEU A 146 0.64 -13.77 -28.00
CA LEU A 146 0.08 -12.83 -28.95
C LEU A 146 0.48 -13.19 -30.38
N ALA A 147 1.76 -13.47 -30.62
CA ALA A 147 2.24 -13.89 -31.92
C ALA A 147 1.61 -15.21 -32.37
N GLY A 148 1.35 -16.14 -31.45
CA GLY A 148 0.58 -17.36 -31.71
C GLY A 148 -0.82 -17.07 -32.24
N ALA A 149 -1.56 -16.20 -31.55
CA ALA A 149 -2.90 -15.80 -31.98
C ALA A 149 -2.87 -15.10 -33.35
N TYR A 150 -1.98 -14.14 -33.54
CA TYR A 150 -1.84 -13.41 -34.81
C TYR A 150 -1.35 -14.31 -35.94
N ALA A 151 -0.51 -15.32 -35.66
CA ALA A 151 -0.04 -16.25 -36.68
C ALA A 151 -1.16 -17.18 -37.14
N ALA A 152 -2.03 -17.62 -36.23
CA ALA A 152 -3.23 -18.37 -36.57
C ALA A 152 -4.19 -17.55 -37.46
N ILE A 153 -4.42 -16.27 -37.10
CA ILE A 153 -5.21 -15.32 -37.92
C ILE A 153 -4.60 -15.16 -39.31
N GLY A 154 -3.29 -14.87 -39.38
CA GLY A 154 -2.60 -14.66 -40.64
C GLY A 154 -2.58 -15.88 -41.55
N LEU A 155 -2.43 -17.09 -40.99
CA LEU A 155 -2.57 -18.33 -41.75
C LEU A 155 -3.98 -18.48 -42.30
N PHE A 156 -5.01 -18.28 -41.47
CA PHE A 156 -6.41 -18.32 -41.91
C PHE A 156 -6.65 -17.35 -43.07
N VAL A 157 -6.25 -16.10 -42.93
CA VAL A 157 -6.36 -15.07 -43.96
C VAL A 157 -5.62 -15.47 -45.24
N SER A 158 -4.36 -15.91 -45.13
CA SER A 158 -3.54 -16.37 -46.27
C SER A 158 -4.21 -17.54 -47.02
N SER A 159 -4.96 -18.41 -46.33
CA SER A 159 -5.67 -19.52 -46.99
C SER A 159 -6.86 -19.08 -47.86
N ARG A 160 -7.36 -17.85 -47.66
CA ARG A 160 -8.55 -17.30 -48.33
C ARG A 160 -8.20 -16.40 -49.52
N THR A 161 -6.92 -16.08 -49.71
CA THR A 161 -6.42 -15.19 -50.77
C THR A 161 -5.34 -15.89 -51.59
N ASP A 162 -5.32 -15.61 -52.88
CA ASP A 162 -4.27 -16.01 -53.83
C ASP A 162 -3.18 -14.92 -53.99
N ASN A 163 -3.38 -13.74 -53.39
CA ASN A 163 -2.45 -12.62 -53.45
C ASN A 163 -1.80 -12.36 -52.08
N GLN A 164 -0.46 -12.40 -52.06
CA GLN A 164 0.36 -12.12 -50.86
C GLN A 164 0.10 -10.73 -50.28
N ILE A 165 -0.01 -9.69 -51.12
CA ILE A 165 -0.19 -8.31 -50.66
C ILE A 165 -1.55 -8.16 -49.96
N VAL A 166 -2.60 -8.74 -50.54
CA VAL A 166 -3.93 -8.74 -49.92
C VAL A 166 -3.92 -9.53 -48.60
N GLY A 167 -3.18 -10.64 -48.55
CA GLY A 167 -2.98 -11.42 -47.33
C GLY A 167 -2.29 -10.63 -46.21
N LEU A 168 -1.23 -9.87 -46.55
CA LEU A 168 -0.54 -8.98 -45.62
C LEU A 168 -1.50 -7.93 -45.05
N ILE A 169 -2.16 -7.17 -45.92
CA ILE A 169 -3.03 -6.05 -45.53
C ILE A 169 -4.20 -6.54 -44.67
N LEU A 170 -4.86 -7.62 -45.09
CA LEU A 170 -6.02 -8.14 -44.37
C LEU A 170 -5.63 -8.74 -43.01
N THR A 171 -4.47 -9.39 -42.92
CA THR A 171 -3.95 -9.87 -41.63
C THR A 171 -3.64 -8.70 -40.70
N ALA A 172 -2.94 -7.68 -41.20
CA ALA A 172 -2.61 -6.50 -40.42
C ALA A 172 -3.86 -5.76 -39.92
N LEU A 173 -4.89 -5.65 -40.76
CA LEU A 173 -6.16 -5.03 -40.40
C LEU A 173 -6.90 -5.83 -39.32
N VAL A 174 -7.03 -7.15 -39.48
CA VAL A 174 -7.74 -7.99 -38.50
C VAL A 174 -7.01 -7.99 -37.16
N CYS A 175 -5.68 -8.15 -37.15
CA CYS A 175 -4.91 -8.12 -35.91
C CYS A 175 -4.94 -6.71 -35.27
N GLY A 176 -4.86 -5.64 -36.09
CA GLY A 176 -4.99 -4.26 -35.62
C GLY A 176 -6.36 -3.96 -34.99
N LEU A 177 -7.44 -4.55 -35.53
CA LEU A 177 -8.77 -4.43 -34.92
C LEU A 177 -8.81 -5.09 -33.54
N PHE A 178 -8.29 -6.31 -33.39
CA PHE A 178 -8.21 -6.97 -32.06
C PHE A 178 -7.37 -6.17 -31.06
N PHE A 179 -6.32 -5.49 -31.53
CA PHE A 179 -5.49 -4.64 -30.70
C PHE A 179 -6.24 -3.39 -30.20
N ILE A 180 -6.99 -2.71 -31.08
CA ILE A 180 -7.64 -1.42 -30.77
C ILE A 180 -8.96 -1.60 -29.98
N VAL A 181 -9.72 -2.68 -30.22
CA VAL A 181 -11.09 -2.84 -29.68
C VAL A 181 -11.18 -2.72 -28.15
N GLY A 182 -10.14 -3.09 -27.41
CA GLY A 182 -10.10 -3.00 -25.95
C GLY A 182 -9.11 -1.99 -25.39
N SER A 183 -8.58 -1.07 -26.20
CA SER A 183 -7.69 -0.02 -25.69
C SER A 183 -8.47 1.04 -24.91
N SER A 184 -7.80 1.71 -23.96
CA SER A 184 -8.36 2.80 -23.14
C SER A 184 -9.12 3.82 -24.00
N GLY A 185 -8.46 4.31 -25.06
CA GLY A 185 -9.07 5.27 -25.99
C GLY A 185 -10.30 4.76 -26.72
N ALA A 186 -10.47 3.46 -26.98
CA ALA A 186 -11.70 2.93 -27.60
C ALA A 186 -12.83 2.73 -26.59
N THR A 187 -12.48 2.35 -25.36
CA THR A 187 -13.43 2.03 -24.30
C THR A 187 -14.08 3.28 -23.69
N GLU A 188 -13.34 4.39 -23.66
CA GLU A 188 -13.78 5.68 -23.15
C GLU A 188 -14.93 6.29 -23.97
N PHE A 189 -14.95 6.06 -25.30
CA PHE A 189 -16.04 6.54 -26.16
C PHE A 189 -17.39 5.85 -25.93
N VAL A 190 -17.40 4.65 -25.34
CA VAL A 190 -18.60 3.79 -25.29
C VAL A 190 -19.21 3.74 -23.88
N GLY A 191 -18.37 3.82 -22.83
CA GLY A 191 -18.79 3.89 -21.42
C GLY A 191 -19.54 2.65 -20.87
N GLY A 192 -19.51 2.49 -19.54
CA GLY A 192 -20.27 1.48 -18.80
C GLY A 192 -19.98 0.01 -19.19
N SER A 193 -20.98 -0.87 -19.07
CA SER A 193 -20.82 -2.32 -19.28
C SER A 193 -20.35 -2.74 -20.67
N MET A 194 -20.53 -1.89 -21.68
CA MET A 194 -20.02 -2.15 -23.03
C MET A 194 -18.50 -1.97 -23.09
N ALA A 195 -17.93 -1.04 -22.31
CA ALA A 195 -16.49 -0.87 -22.18
C ALA A 195 -15.82 -2.15 -21.63
N ASP A 196 -16.44 -2.80 -20.65
CA ASP A 196 -15.89 -4.03 -20.05
C ASP A 196 -15.91 -5.21 -21.03
N VAL A 197 -16.96 -5.31 -21.85
CA VAL A 197 -17.03 -6.30 -22.93
C VAL A 197 -15.95 -6.04 -23.98
N LEU A 198 -15.73 -4.78 -24.34
CA LEU A 198 -14.69 -4.38 -25.30
C LEU A 198 -13.28 -4.68 -24.76
N ARG A 199 -13.01 -4.39 -23.47
CA ARG A 199 -11.76 -4.76 -22.79
C ARG A 199 -11.55 -6.27 -22.75
N ALA A 200 -12.61 -7.05 -22.55
CA ALA A 200 -12.54 -8.51 -22.52
C ALA A 200 -12.19 -9.12 -23.89
N ILE A 201 -12.53 -8.45 -25.00
CA ILE A 201 -12.24 -8.87 -26.38
C ILE A 201 -10.89 -8.33 -26.88
N GLY A 202 -10.40 -7.22 -26.31
CA GLY A 202 -9.13 -6.63 -26.70
C GLY A 202 -7.95 -7.58 -26.46
N SER A 203 -7.08 -7.76 -27.48
CA SER A 203 -5.78 -8.40 -27.26
C SER A 203 -4.78 -7.44 -26.63
N GLY A 204 -4.91 -6.13 -26.83
CA GLY A 204 -4.00 -5.13 -26.23
C GLY A 204 -4.11 -5.06 -24.70
N SER A 205 -5.33 -4.95 -24.17
CA SER A 205 -5.59 -4.90 -22.72
C SER A 205 -5.04 -6.10 -21.96
N ARG A 206 -5.22 -7.31 -22.51
CA ARG A 206 -4.70 -8.56 -21.93
C ARG A 206 -3.20 -8.77 -22.13
N PHE A 207 -2.59 -8.00 -23.04
CA PHE A 207 -1.13 -7.98 -23.16
C PHE A 207 -0.51 -7.13 -22.07
N ASP A 208 -1.18 -6.03 -21.71
CA ASP A 208 -0.73 -5.06 -20.71
C ASP A 208 -0.61 -5.68 -19.31
N SER A 209 -1.58 -6.51 -18.92
CA SER A 209 -1.52 -7.29 -17.68
C SER A 209 -0.27 -8.19 -17.61
N ILE A 210 -0.04 -8.99 -18.66
CA ILE A 210 1.07 -9.97 -18.68
C ILE A 210 2.45 -9.29 -18.76
N GLN A 211 2.58 -8.19 -19.50
CA GLN A 211 3.88 -7.50 -19.62
C GLN A 211 4.36 -6.85 -18.31
N ARG A 212 3.46 -6.57 -17.37
CA ARG A 212 3.81 -6.09 -16.01
C ARG A 212 4.40 -7.18 -15.10
N GLY A 213 4.53 -8.42 -15.57
CA GLY A 213 5.00 -9.55 -14.76
C GLY A 213 3.86 -10.33 -14.09
N VAL A 214 2.61 -9.99 -14.41
CA VAL A 214 1.41 -10.57 -13.81
C VAL A 214 0.77 -11.56 -14.78
N VAL A 215 0.87 -12.85 -14.50
CA VAL A 215 0.31 -13.89 -15.36
C VAL A 215 -1.03 -14.37 -14.80
N ASP A 216 -2.12 -13.93 -15.42
CA ASP A 216 -3.47 -14.41 -15.15
C ASP A 216 -3.82 -15.61 -16.06
N LEU A 217 -4.42 -16.64 -15.49
CA LEU A 217 -4.92 -17.80 -16.24
C LEU A 217 -5.92 -17.39 -17.34
N ARG A 218 -6.74 -16.35 -17.09
CA ARG A 218 -7.75 -15.83 -18.03
C ARG A 218 -7.11 -15.37 -19.34
N ASP A 219 -5.97 -14.70 -19.25
CA ASP A 219 -5.28 -14.16 -20.42
C ASP A 219 -4.57 -15.26 -21.22
N LEU A 220 -3.98 -16.25 -20.52
CA LEU A 220 -3.44 -17.46 -21.16
C LEU A 220 -4.51 -18.21 -21.96
N VAL A 221 -5.67 -18.45 -21.34
CA VAL A 221 -6.79 -19.16 -21.98
C VAL A 221 -7.34 -18.36 -23.15
N TYR A 222 -7.40 -17.03 -23.05
CA TYR A 222 -7.82 -16.15 -24.15
C TYR A 222 -6.95 -16.33 -25.40
N TYR A 223 -5.63 -16.18 -25.27
CA TYR A 223 -4.72 -16.31 -26.42
C TYR A 223 -4.72 -17.71 -27.02
N LEU A 224 -4.76 -18.75 -26.17
CA LEU A 224 -4.84 -20.14 -26.63
C LEU A 224 -6.17 -20.44 -27.34
N SER A 225 -7.28 -19.89 -26.84
CA SER A 225 -8.60 -20.02 -27.46
C SER A 225 -8.64 -19.32 -28.81
N LEU A 226 -8.15 -18.09 -28.89
CA LEU A 226 -8.07 -17.31 -30.14
C LEU A 226 -7.23 -18.05 -31.19
N THR A 227 -6.06 -18.56 -30.78
CA THR A 227 -5.21 -19.41 -31.63
C THR A 227 -5.97 -20.64 -32.13
N GLY A 228 -6.62 -21.39 -31.22
CA GLY A 228 -7.38 -22.59 -31.55
C GLY A 228 -8.54 -22.35 -32.51
N ILE A 229 -9.29 -21.25 -32.33
CA ILE A 229 -10.38 -20.83 -33.21
C ILE A 229 -9.85 -20.62 -34.63
N PHE A 230 -8.82 -19.79 -34.81
CA PHE A 230 -8.33 -19.45 -36.15
C PHE A 230 -7.59 -20.60 -36.84
N LEU A 231 -6.89 -21.47 -36.10
CA LEU A 231 -6.33 -22.70 -36.67
C LEU A 231 -7.43 -23.65 -37.16
N THR A 232 -8.53 -23.77 -36.40
CA THR A 232 -9.68 -24.59 -36.81
C THR A 232 -10.36 -24.00 -38.04
N LEU A 233 -10.53 -22.68 -38.10
CA LEU A 233 -11.04 -21.97 -39.28
C LEU A 233 -10.12 -22.16 -40.50
N ASN A 234 -8.80 -22.17 -40.31
CA ASN A 234 -7.84 -22.45 -41.38
C ASN A 234 -8.01 -23.88 -41.95
N VAL A 235 -8.14 -24.89 -41.09
CA VAL A 235 -8.38 -26.29 -41.52
C VAL A 235 -9.65 -26.39 -42.37
N ILE A 236 -10.72 -25.69 -41.99
CA ILE A 236 -11.98 -25.71 -42.75
C ILE A 236 -11.84 -24.96 -44.06
N SER A 237 -11.15 -23.83 -44.06
CA SER A 237 -10.87 -23.08 -45.29
C SER A 237 -10.23 -23.98 -46.35
N LEU A 238 -9.22 -24.78 -45.96
CA LEU A 238 -8.59 -25.76 -46.85
C LEU A 238 -9.54 -26.88 -47.27
N ARG A 239 -10.32 -27.44 -46.32
CA ARG A 239 -11.30 -28.48 -46.63
C ARG A 239 -12.42 -27.99 -47.55
N SER A 240 -12.79 -26.72 -47.44
CA SER A 240 -13.85 -26.11 -48.26
C SER A 240 -13.49 -26.07 -49.74
N LYS A 241 -12.20 -25.98 -50.06
CA LYS A 241 -11.67 -26.05 -51.43
C LYS A 241 -11.83 -27.45 -52.06
N ARG A 242 -12.18 -28.48 -51.28
CA ARG A 242 -12.42 -29.86 -51.73
C ARG A 242 -13.91 -30.23 -51.79
N TRP A 243 -14.82 -29.31 -51.46
CA TRP A 243 -16.25 -29.62 -51.42
C TRP A 243 -16.81 -29.78 -52.85
N SER A 244 -17.47 -30.90 -53.09
CA SER A 244 -18.24 -31.16 -54.31
C SER A 244 -19.66 -30.60 -54.17
N GLU A 245 -20.27 -30.15 -55.28
CA GLU A 245 -21.65 -29.66 -55.33
C GLU A 245 -22.73 -30.76 -55.19
N SER A 246 -22.34 -32.03 -55.00
CA SER A 246 -23.28 -33.14 -54.85
C SER A 246 -24.14 -33.06 -53.60
N GLU A 247 -25.44 -33.32 -53.75
CA GLU A 247 -26.46 -33.29 -52.70
C GLU A 247 -26.17 -34.29 -51.55
N GLN A 248 -25.55 -35.44 -51.87
CA GLN A 248 -25.13 -36.45 -50.88
C GLN A 248 -23.99 -35.98 -49.95
N MET A 249 -23.20 -35.00 -50.40
CA MET A 249 -22.10 -34.41 -49.61
C MET A 249 -22.54 -33.20 -48.76
N SER A 250 -23.78 -32.72 -48.95
CA SER A 250 -24.34 -31.59 -48.19
C SER A 250 -24.47 -31.89 -46.69
N ILE A 251 -24.88 -33.11 -46.33
CA ILE A 251 -25.01 -33.54 -44.92
C ILE A 251 -23.63 -33.59 -44.24
N HIS A 252 -22.61 -34.11 -44.94
CA HIS A 252 -21.23 -34.14 -44.44
C HIS A 252 -20.61 -32.75 -44.32
N ARG A 253 -20.96 -31.82 -45.22
CA ARG A 253 -20.57 -30.40 -45.16
C ARG A 253 -21.18 -29.72 -43.94
N SER A 254 -22.51 -29.81 -43.79
CA SER A 254 -23.25 -29.20 -42.70
C SER A 254 -22.83 -29.76 -41.34
N GLY A 255 -22.65 -31.09 -41.23
CA GLY A 255 -22.16 -31.71 -40.00
C GLY A 255 -20.79 -31.18 -39.57
N ARG A 256 -19.85 -31.00 -40.51
CA ARG A 256 -18.51 -30.45 -40.21
C ARG A 256 -18.54 -28.97 -39.83
N ILE A 257 -19.38 -28.17 -40.50
CA ILE A 257 -19.57 -26.75 -40.13
C ILE A 257 -20.15 -26.65 -38.72
N ILE A 258 -21.14 -27.50 -38.39
CA ILE A 258 -21.75 -27.55 -37.06
C ILE A 258 -20.71 -27.97 -36.00
N THR A 259 -19.90 -29.02 -36.25
CA THR A 259 -18.86 -29.44 -35.29
C THR A 259 -17.89 -28.29 -34.98
N VAL A 260 -17.52 -27.51 -35.98
CA VAL A 260 -16.63 -26.36 -35.77
C VAL A 260 -17.36 -25.25 -35.04
N ALA A 261 -18.58 -24.93 -35.43
CA ALA A 261 -19.37 -23.91 -34.76
C ALA A 261 -19.52 -24.24 -33.27
N LEU A 262 -19.74 -25.52 -32.94
CA LEU A 262 -19.75 -26.00 -31.55
C LEU A 262 -18.38 -25.90 -30.88
N LEU A 263 -17.28 -26.21 -31.57
CA LEU A 263 -15.92 -26.07 -31.02
C LEU A 263 -15.59 -24.61 -30.71
N VAL A 264 -15.88 -23.70 -31.65
CA VAL A 264 -15.71 -22.26 -31.46
C VAL A 264 -16.59 -21.76 -30.33
N ALA A 265 -17.86 -22.20 -30.28
CA ALA A 265 -18.76 -21.85 -29.19
C ALA A 265 -18.25 -22.32 -27.82
N ASN A 266 -17.72 -23.55 -27.73
CA ASN A 266 -17.12 -24.06 -26.49
C ASN A 266 -15.91 -23.21 -26.05
N LEU A 267 -15.01 -22.86 -26.98
CA LEU A 267 -13.86 -22.01 -26.67
C LEU A 267 -14.30 -20.61 -26.20
N VAL A 268 -15.34 -20.03 -26.80
CA VAL A 268 -15.91 -18.75 -26.34
C VAL A 268 -16.56 -18.89 -24.97
N ILE A 269 -17.34 -19.95 -24.73
CA ILE A 269 -18.01 -20.21 -23.44
C ILE A 269 -16.98 -20.36 -22.31
N VAL A 270 -15.85 -21.05 -22.56
CA VAL A 270 -14.78 -21.19 -21.57
C VAL A 270 -14.22 -19.83 -21.16
N ASN A 271 -14.05 -18.89 -22.10
CA ASN A 271 -13.59 -17.53 -21.79
C ASN A 271 -14.62 -16.75 -20.96
N VAL A 272 -15.92 -16.87 -21.30
CA VAL A 272 -17.00 -16.22 -20.55
C VAL A 272 -17.10 -16.80 -19.13
N TRP A 273 -16.93 -18.11 -18.96
CA TRP A 273 -17.00 -18.79 -17.67
C TRP A 273 -15.81 -18.46 -16.76
N LEU A 274 -14.62 -18.27 -17.34
CA LEU A 274 -13.40 -17.88 -16.61
C LEU A 274 -13.34 -16.40 -16.25
N TYR A 275 -14.07 -15.53 -16.96
CA TYR A 275 -14.05 -14.08 -16.71
C TYR A 275 -14.22 -13.67 -15.23
N PRO A 276 -15.20 -14.20 -14.46
CA PRO A 276 -15.38 -13.85 -13.05
C PRO A 276 -14.32 -14.46 -12.10
N MET A 277 -13.47 -15.38 -12.55
CA MET A 277 -12.46 -16.04 -11.70
C MET A 277 -11.18 -15.20 -11.62
N GLY A 278 -11.15 -14.18 -10.75
CA GLY A 278 -9.99 -13.28 -10.58
C GLY A 278 -8.84 -13.82 -9.71
N GLY A 279 -9.05 -14.92 -8.98
CA GLY A 279 -8.08 -15.40 -7.98
C GLY A 279 -6.91 -16.25 -8.50
N LEU A 280 -6.88 -16.61 -9.79
CA LEU A 280 -5.82 -17.46 -10.38
C LEU A 280 -4.79 -16.58 -11.11
N ARG A 281 -4.07 -15.79 -10.31
CA ARG A 281 -3.03 -14.85 -10.75
C ARG A 281 -1.68 -15.28 -10.18
N LEU A 282 -0.64 -15.23 -11.01
CA LEU A 282 0.74 -15.46 -10.60
C LEU A 282 1.53 -14.16 -10.79
N ASP A 283 2.08 -13.61 -9.72
CA ASP A 283 3.01 -12.48 -9.75
C ASP A 283 4.45 -13.01 -9.90
N LEU A 284 5.14 -12.58 -10.97
CA LEU A 284 6.52 -12.99 -11.29
C LEU A 284 7.57 -11.94 -10.88
N THR A 285 7.15 -10.80 -10.33
CA THR A 285 8.07 -9.73 -9.90
C THR A 285 8.95 -10.17 -8.72
N GLU A 286 10.18 -9.66 -8.66
CA GLU A 286 11.16 -10.04 -7.65
C GLU A 286 10.69 -9.69 -6.21
N GLY A 287 9.96 -8.59 -6.04
CA GLY A 287 9.39 -8.13 -4.77
C GLY A 287 7.93 -8.53 -4.52
N LYS A 288 7.28 -9.27 -5.42
CA LYS A 288 5.81 -9.44 -5.44
C LYS A 288 5.07 -8.10 -5.38
N GLU A 289 5.53 -7.14 -6.18
CA GLU A 289 5.06 -5.76 -6.21
C GLU A 289 3.55 -5.63 -6.47
N TYR A 290 2.91 -6.66 -7.02
CA TYR A 290 1.49 -6.70 -7.32
C TYR A 290 0.71 -7.70 -6.45
N THR A 291 1.27 -8.10 -5.31
CA THR A 291 0.62 -8.97 -4.34
C THR A 291 0.46 -8.24 -3.01
N LEU A 292 -0.74 -7.72 -2.76
CA LEU A 292 -1.07 -7.09 -1.47
C LEU A 292 -0.87 -8.07 -0.31
N SER A 293 -0.39 -7.55 0.81
CA SER A 293 -0.31 -8.26 2.08
C SER A 293 -1.69 -8.71 2.57
N ASP A 294 -1.70 -9.75 3.41
CA ASP A 294 -2.96 -10.27 3.96
C ASP A 294 -3.66 -9.24 4.86
N ALA A 295 -2.90 -8.37 5.53
CA ALA A 295 -3.43 -7.27 6.34
C ALA A 295 -4.16 -6.23 5.47
N THR A 296 -3.53 -5.76 4.40
CA THR A 296 -4.12 -4.81 3.44
C THR A 296 -5.38 -5.39 2.81
N ARG A 297 -5.35 -6.67 2.41
CA ARG A 297 -6.52 -7.33 1.82
C ARG A 297 -7.70 -7.44 2.79
N GLN A 298 -7.43 -7.76 4.05
CA GLN A 298 -8.48 -7.82 5.08
C GLN A 298 -9.07 -6.43 5.36
N LEU A 299 -8.22 -5.40 5.41
CA LEU A 299 -8.66 -4.01 5.59
C LEU A 299 -9.60 -3.57 4.46
N LEU A 300 -9.21 -3.80 3.20
CA LEU A 300 -10.01 -3.46 2.02
C LEU A 300 -11.30 -4.27 1.90
N ALA A 301 -11.29 -5.53 2.35
CA ALA A 301 -12.49 -6.39 2.33
C ALA A 301 -13.55 -5.98 3.36
N ASN A 302 -13.15 -5.28 4.42
CA ASN A 302 -14.01 -4.88 5.54
C ASN A 302 -14.42 -3.38 5.50
N LEU A 303 -14.22 -2.70 4.37
CA LEU A 303 -14.67 -1.31 4.20
C LEU A 303 -16.19 -1.22 4.36
N GLN A 304 -16.65 -0.29 5.21
CA GLN A 304 -18.07 -0.06 5.47
C GLN A 304 -18.65 1.04 4.58
N GLU A 305 -17.84 2.05 4.25
CA GLU A 305 -18.18 3.16 3.36
C GLU A 305 -17.31 3.14 2.09
N PRO A 306 -17.75 3.76 0.98
CA PRO A 306 -16.92 3.88 -0.22
C PRO A 306 -15.65 4.70 0.02
N LEU A 307 -14.50 4.13 -0.31
CA LEU A 307 -13.19 4.78 -0.30
C LEU A 307 -12.96 5.51 -1.64
N THR A 308 -12.78 6.82 -1.62
CA THR A 308 -12.40 7.58 -2.81
C THR A 308 -10.92 7.88 -2.76
N VAL A 309 -10.17 7.45 -3.79
CA VAL A 309 -8.74 7.72 -3.92
C VAL A 309 -8.49 8.60 -5.13
N LYS A 310 -7.96 9.81 -4.90
CA LYS A 310 -7.57 10.74 -5.96
C LYS A 310 -6.05 10.89 -5.99
N ALA A 311 -5.43 10.44 -7.08
CA ALA A 311 -4.00 10.57 -7.32
C ALA A 311 -3.75 11.75 -8.27
N TYR A 312 -3.06 12.76 -7.75
CA TYR A 312 -2.73 14.01 -8.43
C TYR A 312 -1.29 13.96 -8.94
N PHE A 313 -1.12 13.61 -10.22
CA PHE A 313 0.19 13.49 -10.87
C PHE A 313 0.26 14.37 -12.10
N SER A 314 1.20 15.32 -12.12
CA SER A 314 1.41 16.18 -13.28
C SER A 314 2.22 15.50 -14.39
N GLU A 315 1.83 15.70 -15.66
CA GLU A 315 2.55 15.16 -16.82
C GLU A 315 3.99 15.67 -16.91
N LYS A 316 4.22 16.91 -16.47
CA LYS A 316 5.55 17.53 -16.37
C LYS A 316 5.91 17.66 -14.89
N THR A 317 6.85 16.83 -14.45
CA THR A 317 7.34 16.82 -13.07
C THR A 317 8.87 16.71 -13.05
N GLU A 318 9.46 16.74 -11.86
CA GLU A 318 10.89 16.53 -11.65
C GLU A 318 11.33 15.18 -12.26
N PRO A 319 12.41 15.13 -13.06
CA PRO A 319 12.90 13.90 -13.67
C PRO A 319 13.16 12.73 -12.71
N LEU A 320 13.44 13.02 -11.44
CA LEU A 320 13.63 12.00 -10.39
C LEU A 320 12.31 11.42 -9.85
N LEU A 321 11.19 12.17 -9.93
CA LEU A 321 9.87 11.73 -9.46
C LEU A 321 9.04 11.04 -10.55
N ALA A 322 9.20 11.43 -11.81
CA ALA A 322 8.50 10.82 -12.95
C ALA A 322 8.63 9.27 -12.99
N PRO A 323 9.80 8.66 -12.68
CA PRO A 323 9.96 7.22 -12.49
C PRO A 323 9.01 6.53 -11.52
N LEU A 324 8.54 7.23 -10.49
CA LEU A 324 7.83 6.65 -9.35
C LEU A 324 6.32 6.58 -9.58
N VAL A 325 5.80 7.37 -10.52
CA VAL A 325 4.36 7.43 -10.84
C VAL A 325 3.80 6.08 -11.34
N PRO A 326 4.46 5.36 -12.29
CA PRO A 326 3.92 4.09 -12.76
C PRO A 326 3.78 3.02 -11.66
N PRO A 327 4.80 2.75 -10.81
CA PRO A 327 4.64 1.84 -9.67
C PRO A 327 3.52 2.24 -8.70
N ILE A 328 3.34 3.55 -8.43
CA ILE A 328 2.25 4.01 -7.57
C ILE A 328 0.89 3.73 -8.20
N ARG A 329 0.72 4.07 -9.48
CA ARG A 329 -0.52 3.78 -10.23
C ARG A 329 -0.83 2.29 -10.19
N ASP A 330 0.17 1.47 -10.47
CA ASP A 330 0.07 0.02 -10.47
C ASP A 330 -0.42 -0.50 -9.09
N MET A 331 0.13 0.00 -7.98
CA MET A 331 -0.32 -0.36 -6.63
C MET A 331 -1.76 0.09 -6.33
N LEU A 332 -2.13 1.33 -6.70
CA LEU A 332 -3.48 1.84 -6.48
C LEU A 332 -4.54 1.05 -7.27
N GLU A 333 -4.21 0.61 -8.49
CA GLU A 333 -5.07 -0.29 -9.28
C GLU A 333 -5.27 -1.64 -8.57
N GLU A 334 -4.26 -2.16 -7.86
CA GLU A 334 -4.41 -3.39 -7.06
C GLU A 334 -5.30 -3.19 -5.84
N TYR A 335 -5.22 -2.03 -5.18
CA TYR A 335 -6.13 -1.69 -4.07
C TYR A 335 -7.58 -1.61 -4.56
N GLU A 336 -7.83 -0.94 -5.69
CA GLU A 336 -9.16 -0.85 -6.30
C GLU A 336 -9.72 -2.25 -6.63
N ALA A 337 -8.88 -3.11 -7.22
CA ALA A 337 -9.27 -4.49 -7.54
C ALA A 337 -9.56 -5.32 -6.29
N ALA A 338 -8.81 -5.12 -5.20
CA ALA A 338 -8.99 -5.84 -3.94
C ALA A 338 -10.21 -5.37 -3.12
N ALA A 339 -10.58 -4.09 -3.21
CA ALA A 339 -11.73 -3.51 -2.53
C ALA A 339 -13.10 -3.95 -3.11
N GLY A 340 -13.12 -4.67 -4.23
CA GLY A 340 -14.33 -5.29 -4.77
C GLY A 340 -15.43 -4.30 -5.16
N GLY A 341 -15.08 -3.07 -5.53
CA GLY A 341 -16.01 -2.01 -5.91
C GLY A 341 -16.38 -1.04 -4.78
N MET A 342 -15.86 -1.23 -3.57
CA MET A 342 -15.94 -0.26 -2.46
C MET A 342 -14.88 0.84 -2.53
N MET A 343 -14.03 0.84 -3.57
CA MET A 343 -13.03 1.86 -3.81
C MET A 343 -13.18 2.42 -5.22
N GLU A 344 -13.09 3.74 -5.36
CA GLU A 344 -13.05 4.45 -6.64
C GLU A 344 -11.70 5.15 -6.79
N LEU A 345 -10.94 4.75 -7.81
CA LEU A 345 -9.64 5.35 -8.13
C LEU A 345 -9.79 6.37 -9.27
N THR A 346 -9.37 7.61 -9.03
CA THR A 346 -9.25 8.64 -10.06
C THR A 346 -7.83 9.17 -10.12
N ILE A 347 -7.20 9.07 -11.28
CA ILE A 347 -5.87 9.64 -11.53
C ILE A 347 -6.03 10.81 -12.49
N LEU A 348 -5.63 12.00 -12.06
CA LEU A 348 -5.81 13.23 -12.82
C LEU A 348 -4.59 14.15 -12.70
N ASP A 349 -4.36 14.98 -13.72
CA ASP A 349 -3.41 16.07 -13.67
C ASP A 349 -4.16 17.38 -13.40
N PRO A 350 -4.03 17.98 -12.20
CA PRO A 350 -4.69 19.25 -11.87
C PRO A 350 -4.36 20.36 -12.86
N ALA A 351 -3.17 20.35 -13.48
CA ALA A 351 -2.78 21.37 -14.44
C ALA A 351 -3.64 21.36 -15.72
N THR A 352 -4.37 20.26 -15.97
CA THR A 352 -5.25 20.11 -17.14
C THR A 352 -6.70 20.52 -16.88
N ASP A 353 -7.12 20.57 -15.60
CA ASP A 353 -8.48 20.88 -15.18
C ASP A 353 -8.52 21.94 -14.05
N PRO A 354 -8.84 23.21 -14.37
CA PRO A 354 -8.88 24.30 -13.40
C PRO A 354 -9.89 24.11 -12.26
N ASP A 355 -10.97 23.34 -12.48
CA ASP A 355 -12.00 23.13 -11.46
C ASP A 355 -11.50 22.14 -10.40
N GLU A 356 -10.86 21.04 -10.82
CA GLU A 356 -10.21 20.08 -9.90
C GLU A 356 -8.99 20.70 -9.19
N GLU A 357 -8.23 21.58 -9.86
CA GLU A 357 -7.15 22.33 -9.22
C GLU A 357 -7.66 23.21 -8.07
N ALA A 358 -8.77 23.92 -8.28
CA ALA A 358 -9.40 24.74 -7.25
C ALA A 358 -9.90 23.90 -6.07
N VAL A 359 -10.50 22.72 -6.34
CA VAL A 359 -10.96 21.79 -5.29
C VAL A 359 -9.77 21.24 -4.49
N ALA A 360 -8.72 20.77 -5.16
CA ALA A 360 -7.51 20.23 -4.52
C ALA A 360 -6.88 21.27 -3.57
N ASN A 361 -6.74 22.51 -4.05
CA ASN A 361 -6.12 23.59 -3.31
C ASN A 361 -7.00 24.11 -2.15
N GLN A 362 -8.27 24.42 -2.41
CA GLN A 362 -9.14 25.08 -1.43
C GLN A 362 -9.77 24.12 -0.42
N THR A 363 -10.03 22.87 -0.82
CA THR A 363 -10.73 21.89 0.03
C THR A 363 -9.75 21.02 0.80
N TYR A 364 -8.72 20.52 0.11
CA TYR A 364 -7.78 19.53 0.65
C TYR A 364 -6.39 20.09 0.96
N GLY A 365 -6.16 21.39 0.68
CA GLY A 365 -4.88 22.04 0.95
C GLY A 365 -3.73 21.58 0.05
N ILE A 366 -4.02 20.86 -1.04
CA ILE A 366 -3.01 20.31 -1.93
C ILE A 366 -2.44 21.43 -2.81
N GLN A 367 -1.16 21.74 -2.62
CA GLN A 367 -0.45 22.78 -3.36
C GLN A 367 0.56 22.17 -4.34
N PRO A 368 0.82 22.80 -5.50
CA PRO A 368 1.87 22.32 -6.39
C PRO A 368 3.26 22.62 -5.83
N PHE A 369 4.18 21.69 -6.04
CA PHE A 369 5.60 21.90 -5.79
C PHE A 369 6.24 22.69 -6.93
N GLN A 370 7.15 23.60 -6.58
CA GLN A 370 7.87 24.39 -7.58
C GLN A 370 9.28 23.83 -7.77
N PHE A 371 9.56 23.28 -8.95
CA PHE A 371 10.86 22.75 -9.32
C PHE A 371 11.55 23.66 -10.35
N PRO A 372 12.83 24.02 -10.14
CA PRO A 372 13.62 24.68 -11.16
C PRO A 372 14.09 23.66 -12.20
N ILE A 373 13.55 23.72 -13.42
CA ILE A 373 14.06 22.91 -14.54
C ILE A 373 15.03 23.74 -15.37
N GLU A 374 16.23 23.20 -15.58
CA GLU A 374 17.19 23.67 -16.58
C GLU A 374 16.84 23.07 -17.95
N ASP A 375 16.10 23.80 -18.78
CA ASP A 375 16.02 23.49 -20.21
C ASP A 375 17.25 24.09 -20.91
N ARG A 376 17.65 23.57 -22.08
CA ARG A 376 18.91 23.94 -22.79
C ARG A 376 19.09 25.44 -23.08
N TYR A 377 18.06 26.27 -22.87
CA TYR A 377 18.04 27.69 -23.17
C TYR A 377 17.42 28.59 -22.08
N GLU A 378 16.65 28.06 -21.12
CA GLU A 378 16.01 28.84 -20.04
C GLU A 378 15.84 28.00 -18.76
N THR A 379 16.10 28.61 -17.60
CA THR A 379 15.70 28.08 -16.29
C THR A 379 14.24 28.47 -16.07
N SER A 380 13.33 27.51 -16.14
CA SER A 380 11.90 27.73 -15.91
C SER A 380 11.47 27.02 -14.63
N LEU A 381 10.71 27.71 -13.78
CA LEU A 381 10.05 27.09 -12.63
C LEU A 381 8.80 26.38 -13.15
N ILE A 382 8.75 25.05 -12.99
CA ILE A 382 7.53 24.28 -13.24
C ILE A 382 6.82 24.03 -11.92
N SER A 383 5.49 24.13 -11.94
CA SER A 383 4.62 23.71 -10.84
C SER A 383 4.15 22.28 -11.15
N ALA A 384 4.40 21.34 -10.25
CA ALA A 384 4.01 19.95 -10.42
C ALA A 384 3.31 19.39 -9.18
N TYR A 385 2.31 18.54 -9.40
CA TYR A 385 1.60 17.82 -8.34
C TYR A 385 2.13 16.39 -8.23
N PHE A 386 2.36 15.95 -7.00
CA PHE A 386 2.68 14.57 -6.63
C PHE A 386 2.04 14.27 -5.27
N HIS A 387 0.73 13.98 -5.29
CA HIS A 387 -0.05 13.73 -4.06
C HIS A 387 -1.05 12.60 -4.26
N ILE A 388 -1.37 11.90 -3.18
CA ILE A 388 -2.45 10.91 -3.12
C ILE A 388 -3.42 11.33 -2.01
N LEU A 389 -4.67 11.58 -2.37
CA LEU A 389 -5.75 11.87 -1.44
C LEU A 389 -6.55 10.59 -1.20
N LEU A 390 -6.67 10.20 0.07
CA LEU A 390 -7.53 9.13 0.55
C LEU A 390 -8.72 9.76 1.29
N SER A 391 -9.93 9.55 0.78
CA SER A 391 -11.16 10.08 1.37
C SER A 391 -12.08 8.92 1.79
N TYR A 392 -12.36 8.81 3.09
CA TYR A 392 -13.24 7.79 3.66
C TYR A 392 -14.29 8.48 4.54
N GLY A 393 -15.55 8.50 4.08
CA GLY A 393 -16.61 9.27 4.74
C GLY A 393 -16.32 10.78 4.75
N ASP A 394 -16.15 11.37 5.93
CA ASP A 394 -15.79 12.78 6.13
C ASP A 394 -14.29 13.01 6.40
N GLN A 395 -13.51 11.94 6.52
CA GLN A 395 -12.08 11.99 6.79
C GLN A 395 -11.28 12.01 5.49
N ASN A 396 -10.27 12.87 5.45
CA ASN A 396 -9.36 13.03 4.32
C ASN A 396 -7.92 12.93 4.82
N VAL A 397 -7.14 12.05 4.21
CA VAL A 397 -5.70 11.91 4.44
C VAL A 397 -4.99 12.20 3.13
N VAL A 398 -4.04 13.13 3.15
CA VAL A 398 -3.22 13.50 1.99
C VAL A 398 -1.82 12.97 2.22
N LEU A 399 -1.33 12.20 1.26
CA LEU A 399 0.07 11.77 1.16
C LEU A 399 0.77 12.63 0.12
N ASP A 400 1.90 13.20 0.48
CA ASP A 400 2.75 13.95 -0.42
C ASP A 400 3.99 13.15 -0.86
N PHE A 401 4.88 13.74 -1.65
CA PHE A 401 6.08 13.01 -2.08
C PHE A 401 7.04 12.72 -0.92
N GLN A 402 7.07 13.54 0.13
CA GLN A 402 8.00 13.36 1.26
C GLN A 402 7.60 12.14 2.07
N ASP A 403 6.30 11.84 2.13
CA ASP A 403 5.79 10.62 2.76
C ASP A 403 6.15 9.35 1.96
N LEU A 404 6.21 9.46 0.62
CA LEU A 404 6.28 8.31 -0.28
C LEU A 404 7.70 7.94 -0.73
N ILE A 405 8.67 8.85 -0.60
CA ILE A 405 10.02 8.66 -1.17
C ILE A 405 11.11 8.63 -0.09
N GLU A 406 12.15 7.85 -0.36
CA GLU A 406 13.43 7.91 0.34
C GLU A 406 14.50 8.50 -0.59
N VAL A 407 15.35 9.36 -0.03
CA VAL A 407 16.41 10.06 -0.77
C VAL A 407 17.78 9.57 -0.30
N GLU A 408 18.42 8.74 -1.11
CA GLU A 408 19.76 8.25 -0.87
C GLU A 408 20.82 9.11 -1.58
N GLN A 409 21.80 9.58 -0.83
CA GLN A 409 22.98 10.23 -1.41
C GLN A 409 24.06 9.18 -1.69
N THR A 410 24.33 8.93 -2.96
CA THR A 410 25.38 7.98 -3.36
C THR A 410 26.75 8.60 -3.07
N ALA A 411 27.76 7.78 -2.74
CA ALA A 411 29.13 8.23 -2.44
C ALA A 411 29.82 9.08 -3.55
N GLY A 412 29.22 9.16 -4.75
CA GLY A 412 29.63 10.03 -5.85
C GLY A 412 29.00 11.43 -5.89
N GLY A 413 28.07 11.74 -4.97
CA GLY A 413 27.30 12.99 -4.96
C GLY A 413 26.03 12.98 -5.81
N ASP A 414 25.67 11.85 -6.42
CA ASP A 414 24.41 11.66 -7.12
C ASP A 414 23.28 11.38 -6.11
N VAL A 415 22.15 12.04 -6.29
CA VAL A 415 20.94 11.88 -5.47
C VAL A 415 20.03 10.86 -6.14
N LYS A 416 19.75 9.77 -5.43
CA LYS A 416 18.83 8.71 -5.85
C LYS A 416 17.54 8.87 -5.07
N VAL A 417 16.40 8.77 -5.76
CA VAL A 417 15.07 8.85 -5.16
C VAL A 417 14.34 7.55 -5.48
N GLU A 418 13.86 6.87 -4.45
CA GLU A 418 13.08 5.63 -4.57
C GLU A 418 11.83 5.68 -3.69
N LEU A 419 10.88 4.78 -3.93
CA LEU A 419 9.75 4.60 -3.03
C LEU A 419 10.22 3.90 -1.76
N ALA A 420 9.88 4.43 -0.59
CA ALA A 420 10.28 3.85 0.69
C ALA A 420 9.53 2.54 0.97
N ASN A 421 8.25 2.63 1.37
CA ASN A 421 7.39 1.46 1.61
C ASN A 421 5.94 1.75 1.18
N LEU A 422 5.74 1.95 -0.13
CA LEU A 422 4.46 2.41 -0.69
C LEU A 422 3.22 1.67 -0.16
N GLU A 423 3.24 0.34 -0.06
CA GLU A 423 2.09 -0.41 0.48
C GLU A 423 1.82 -0.07 1.95
N TYR A 424 2.88 0.04 2.75
CA TYR A 424 2.78 0.38 4.16
C TYR A 424 2.19 1.78 4.34
N ASP A 425 2.72 2.77 3.62
CA ASP A 425 2.30 4.18 3.73
C ASP A 425 0.83 4.36 3.32
N LEU A 426 0.40 3.68 2.26
CA LEU A 426 -1.00 3.67 1.83
C LEU A 426 -1.90 2.95 2.85
N THR A 427 -1.47 1.80 3.36
CA THR A 427 -2.27 0.98 4.29
C THR A 427 -2.42 1.67 5.64
N SER A 428 -1.34 2.22 6.21
CA SER A 428 -1.36 2.94 7.48
C SER A 428 -2.21 4.20 7.38
N SER A 429 -2.11 4.94 6.27
CA SER A 429 -2.93 6.13 6.01
C SER A 429 -4.42 5.80 5.84
N LEU A 430 -4.74 4.72 5.12
CA LEU A 430 -6.11 4.23 5.01
C LEU A 430 -6.66 3.77 6.37
N LYS A 431 -5.86 3.00 7.12
CA LYS A 431 -6.18 2.56 8.47
C LYS A 431 -6.50 3.76 9.37
N LYS A 432 -5.68 4.82 9.32
CA LYS A 432 -5.93 6.09 10.01
C LYS A 432 -7.23 6.75 9.59
N ALA A 433 -7.49 6.89 8.28
CA ALA A 433 -8.74 7.47 7.77
C ALA A 433 -10.00 6.70 8.24
N ILE A 434 -9.95 5.36 8.22
CA ILE A 434 -11.04 4.50 8.68
C ILE A 434 -11.26 4.68 10.19
N PHE A 435 -10.20 4.65 10.99
CA PHE A 435 -10.31 4.76 12.44
C PHE A 435 -10.64 6.17 12.95
N SER A 436 -10.25 7.20 12.20
CA SER A 436 -10.58 8.59 12.53
C SER A 436 -12.02 8.96 12.16
N PHE A 437 -12.79 8.10 11.50
CA PHE A 437 -14.19 8.40 11.15
C PHE A 437 -15.08 8.44 12.42
N GLN A 438 -15.42 9.65 12.87
CA GLN A 438 -16.01 9.92 14.20
C GLN A 438 -17.55 10.02 14.20
N SER A 439 -18.28 8.93 13.89
CA SER A 439 -19.72 8.93 14.21
C SER A 439 -19.99 8.19 15.53
N LEU A 440 -20.68 8.86 16.46
CA LEU A 440 -21.16 8.27 17.71
C LEU A 440 -22.01 7.01 17.44
N ASP A 441 -22.78 7.04 16.35
CA ASP A 441 -23.57 5.91 15.88
C ASP A 441 -22.71 4.70 15.51
N ALA A 442 -21.54 4.89 14.88
CA ALA A 442 -20.62 3.81 14.58
C ALA A 442 -19.96 3.23 15.85
N ILE A 443 -19.58 4.09 16.81
CA ILE A 443 -19.02 3.67 18.10
C ILE A 443 -20.03 2.83 18.89
N LEU A 444 -21.29 3.25 18.92
CA LEU A 444 -22.35 2.53 19.64
C LEU A 444 -22.75 1.24 18.93
N ALA A 445 -22.68 1.19 17.60
CA ALA A 445 -22.96 -0.02 16.82
C ALA A 445 -21.83 -1.07 16.90
N SER A 446 -20.59 -0.67 17.23
CA SER A 446 -19.45 -1.59 17.37
C SER A 446 -19.33 -2.22 18.76
N LEU A 447 -20.06 -1.74 19.76
CA LEU A 447 -20.06 -2.33 21.11
C LEU A 447 -20.69 -3.74 21.09
N GLU A 448 -19.97 -4.73 21.64
CA GLU A 448 -20.50 -6.10 21.76
C GLU A 448 -21.63 -6.21 22.79
N GLU A 449 -21.59 -5.39 23.84
CA GLU A 449 -22.59 -5.29 24.90
C GLU A 449 -23.02 -3.83 25.14
N PRO A 450 -24.27 -3.57 25.60
CA PRO A 450 -24.73 -2.22 25.91
C PRO A 450 -23.90 -1.57 27.02
N ALA A 451 -23.54 -0.29 26.84
CA ALA A 451 -22.81 0.48 27.84
C ALA A 451 -23.76 1.11 28.87
N GLU A 452 -23.41 1.06 30.16
CA GLU A 452 -24.12 1.71 31.27
C GLU A 452 -23.23 2.77 31.94
N LEU A 453 -23.65 4.03 31.87
CA LEU A 453 -23.05 5.12 32.61
C LEU A 453 -23.75 5.29 33.97
N THR A 454 -23.07 4.93 35.06
CA THR A 454 -23.52 5.14 36.43
C THR A 454 -22.82 6.33 37.07
N VAL A 455 -23.58 7.35 37.47
CA VAL A 455 -23.05 8.53 38.16
C VAL A 455 -23.35 8.44 39.65
N TYR A 456 -22.28 8.37 40.45
CA TYR A 456 -22.32 8.36 41.90
C TYR A 456 -22.25 9.78 42.43
N ILE A 457 -23.34 10.25 43.04
CA ILE A 457 -23.47 11.62 43.51
C ILE A 457 -24.01 11.71 44.93
N SER A 458 -23.44 12.61 45.74
CA SER A 458 -23.98 12.97 47.06
C SER A 458 -24.57 14.38 47.04
N PRO A 459 -25.83 14.57 46.62
CA PRO A 459 -26.41 15.89 46.38
C PRO A 459 -26.45 16.77 47.63
N ASP A 460 -26.59 16.17 48.82
CA ASP A 460 -26.68 16.89 50.08
C ASP A 460 -25.33 17.42 50.61
N THR A 461 -24.19 16.88 50.14
CA THR A 461 -22.84 17.24 50.61
C THR A 461 -21.94 17.83 49.52
N LEU A 462 -22.50 18.13 48.35
CA LEU A 462 -21.76 18.68 47.23
C LEU A 462 -21.36 20.15 47.47
N PRO A 463 -20.10 20.56 47.20
CA PRO A 463 -19.68 21.96 47.25
C PRO A 463 -20.45 22.87 46.27
N GLU A 464 -20.69 24.14 46.64
CA GLU A 464 -21.42 25.11 45.80
C GLU A 464 -20.85 25.26 44.37
N SER A 465 -19.54 25.06 44.18
CA SER A 465 -18.89 25.15 42.87
C SER A 465 -19.20 23.98 41.93
N LEU A 466 -19.76 22.88 42.44
CA LEU A 466 -20.00 21.65 41.68
C LEU A 466 -21.50 21.35 41.49
N ILE A 467 -22.40 22.18 42.03
CA ILE A 467 -23.86 21.94 42.01
C ILE A 467 -24.43 21.80 40.60
N ASP A 468 -23.86 22.49 39.62
CA ASP A 468 -24.38 22.51 38.23
C ASP A 468 -23.89 21.31 37.39
N ILE A 469 -22.73 20.73 37.75
CA ILE A 469 -22.09 19.63 36.98
C ILE A 469 -22.98 18.40 36.84
N PRO A 470 -23.68 17.91 37.89
CA PRO A 470 -24.59 16.76 37.78
C PRO A 470 -25.70 16.93 36.76
N ALA A 471 -26.25 18.16 36.65
CA ALA A 471 -27.30 18.46 35.69
C ALA A 471 -26.75 18.47 34.26
N THR A 472 -25.56 19.02 34.05
CA THR A 472 -24.83 18.96 32.78
C THR A 472 -24.57 17.51 32.36
N ILE A 473 -24.12 16.65 33.28
CA ILE A 473 -23.88 15.23 33.00
C ILE A 473 -25.17 14.53 32.61
N ALA A 474 -26.25 14.73 33.37
CA ALA A 474 -27.54 14.14 33.06
C ALA A 474 -28.07 14.57 31.68
N ALA A 475 -27.92 15.85 31.32
CA ALA A 475 -28.36 16.37 30.03
C ALA A 475 -27.61 15.73 28.85
N VAL A 476 -26.28 15.65 28.93
CA VAL A 476 -25.44 15.06 27.88
C VAL A 476 -25.65 13.54 27.80
N ALA A 477 -25.70 12.85 28.94
CA ALA A 477 -25.91 11.41 28.97
C ALA A 477 -27.29 11.01 28.44
N GLN A 478 -28.33 11.79 28.73
CA GLN A 478 -29.67 11.55 28.20
C GLN A 478 -29.75 11.76 26.70
N ASP A 479 -29.09 12.81 26.17
CA ASP A 479 -29.01 13.08 24.74
C ASP A 479 -28.34 11.91 23.98
N ILE A 480 -27.24 11.38 24.52
CA ILE A 480 -26.55 10.19 23.96
C ILE A 480 -27.44 8.95 24.08
N ALA A 481 -28.13 8.74 25.21
CA ALA A 481 -29.04 7.61 25.38
C ALA A 481 -30.18 7.62 24.37
N ASP A 482 -30.77 8.80 24.12
CA ASP A 482 -31.87 8.98 23.18
C ASP A 482 -31.46 8.70 21.72
N SER A 483 -30.18 8.92 21.37
CA SER A 483 -29.62 8.61 20.04
C SER A 483 -29.03 7.19 19.91
N SER A 484 -28.95 6.41 21.01
CA SER A 484 -28.16 5.16 21.04
C SER A 484 -28.87 3.88 20.59
N ASP A 485 -30.13 3.95 20.19
CA ASP A 485 -30.97 2.79 19.83
C ASP A 485 -30.96 1.63 20.87
N GLY A 486 -30.70 1.97 22.14
CA GLY A 486 -30.65 1.03 23.27
C GLY A 486 -29.26 0.48 23.64
N MET A 487 -28.20 0.91 22.95
CA MET A 487 -26.82 0.51 23.23
C MET A 487 -26.15 1.34 24.34
N PHE A 488 -26.77 2.43 24.79
CA PHE A 488 -26.28 3.25 25.91
C PHE A 488 -27.39 3.53 26.92
N SER A 489 -27.07 3.41 28.21
CA SER A 489 -27.98 3.68 29.32
C SER A 489 -27.33 4.55 30.38
N TYR A 490 -28.14 5.34 31.09
CA TYR A 490 -27.69 6.29 32.10
C TYR A 490 -28.46 6.07 33.42
N SER A 491 -27.72 5.96 34.53
CA SER A 491 -28.27 5.82 35.87
C SER A 491 -27.54 6.72 36.89
N THR A 492 -28.27 7.19 37.91
CA THR A 492 -27.71 8.01 38.99
C THR A 492 -27.92 7.28 40.31
N VAL A 493 -26.86 7.15 41.11
CA VAL A 493 -26.89 6.48 42.42
C VAL A 493 -26.37 7.43 43.48
N ASP A 494 -27.10 7.56 44.59
CA ASP A 494 -26.61 8.26 45.78
C ASP A 494 -26.08 7.24 46.80
N PRO A 495 -24.75 7.19 47.05
CA PRO A 495 -24.16 6.25 48.00
C PRO A 495 -24.58 6.50 49.46
N ASN A 496 -25.03 7.72 49.79
CA ASN A 496 -25.37 8.12 51.14
C ASN A 496 -26.86 7.96 51.46
N ALA A 497 -27.69 7.61 50.47
CA ALA A 497 -29.12 7.42 50.65
C ALA A 497 -29.46 6.11 51.43
N PRO A 498 -30.45 6.14 52.35
CA PRO A 498 -30.85 4.95 53.10
C PRO A 498 -31.48 3.89 52.17
N GLY A 499 -30.77 2.78 51.96
CA GLY A 499 -31.17 1.68 51.07
C GLY A 499 -30.54 1.74 49.67
N SER A 500 -29.47 2.51 49.49
CA SER A 500 -28.74 2.58 48.22
C SER A 500 -28.19 1.22 47.75
N PRO A 501 -28.25 0.90 46.45
CA PRO A 501 -27.69 -0.32 45.88
C PRO A 501 -26.15 -0.38 45.99
N ALA A 502 -25.48 0.76 46.13
CA ALA A 502 -24.02 0.85 46.28
C ALA A 502 -23.67 1.66 47.53
N THR A 503 -23.12 0.98 48.55
CA THR A 503 -22.67 1.63 49.78
C THR A 503 -21.24 2.18 49.61
N PRO A 504 -20.81 3.17 50.41
CA PRO A 504 -19.44 3.69 50.39
C PRO A 504 -18.36 2.59 50.52
N GLN A 505 -18.67 1.50 51.20
CA GLN A 505 -17.76 0.40 51.42
C GLN A 505 -17.71 -0.57 50.22
N SER A 506 -18.86 -0.86 49.59
CA SER A 506 -18.90 -1.67 48.36
C SER A 506 -18.27 -0.94 47.17
N LEU A 507 -18.42 0.39 47.08
CA LEU A 507 -17.76 1.20 46.04
C LEU A 507 -16.23 1.17 46.12
N TYR A 508 -15.71 1.12 47.35
CA TYR A 508 -14.28 0.98 47.58
C TYR A 508 -13.78 -0.42 47.22
N ASP A 509 -14.53 -1.46 47.61
CA ASP A 509 -14.12 -2.86 47.41
C ASP A 509 -14.29 -3.33 45.94
N GLU A 510 -15.30 -2.85 45.21
CA GLU A 510 -15.62 -3.26 43.84
C GLU A 510 -14.98 -2.36 42.77
N SER A 511 -14.88 -1.05 43.02
CA SER A 511 -14.46 -0.07 42.01
C SER A 511 -13.32 0.85 42.48
N GLY A 512 -12.78 0.62 43.69
CA GLY A 512 -11.68 1.43 44.25
C GLY A 512 -12.05 2.89 44.57
N LEU A 513 -13.32 3.27 44.45
CA LEU A 513 -13.73 4.67 44.53
C LEU A 513 -13.67 5.20 45.96
N ARG A 514 -13.06 6.38 46.10
CA ARG A 514 -12.93 7.09 47.37
C ARG A 514 -13.78 8.35 47.37
N PRO A 515 -14.36 8.74 48.52
CA PRO A 515 -15.05 10.01 48.62
C PRO A 515 -14.06 11.17 48.51
N TYR A 516 -14.53 12.28 47.95
CA TYR A 516 -13.83 13.56 48.01
C TYR A 516 -14.12 14.25 49.35
N TYR A 517 -13.14 14.99 49.86
CA TYR A 517 -13.31 15.84 51.03
C TYR A 517 -13.68 17.26 50.57
N GLY A 518 -14.76 17.82 51.10
CA GLY A 518 -15.24 19.17 50.74
C GLY A 518 -14.26 20.30 51.10
N SER A 519 -13.33 20.05 52.01
CA SER A 519 -12.25 20.97 52.41
C SER A 519 -11.18 20.22 53.21
N LEU A 520 -9.92 20.69 53.16
CA LEU A 520 -8.78 20.19 53.97
C LEU A 520 -9.04 20.14 55.49
N PHE A 521 -10.06 20.87 55.96
CA PHE A 521 -10.42 20.98 57.39
C PHE A 521 -11.88 20.58 57.68
N SER A 522 -12.58 19.97 56.73
CA SER A 522 -13.97 19.52 56.89
C SER A 522 -14.04 18.00 56.90
N ASP A 523 -14.89 17.45 57.79
CA ASP A 523 -15.26 16.02 57.81
C ASP A 523 -16.38 15.71 56.79
N GLU A 524 -16.86 16.70 56.04
CA GLU A 524 -17.87 16.52 55.00
C GLU A 524 -17.25 15.89 53.76
N ILE A 525 -17.75 14.70 53.46
CA ILE A 525 -17.38 13.90 52.29
C ILE A 525 -18.48 13.93 51.24
N TYR A 526 -18.11 13.92 49.97
CA TYR A 526 -19.03 13.84 48.85
C TYR A 526 -18.53 12.87 47.78
N TYR A 527 -19.47 12.30 47.03
CA TYR A 527 -19.19 11.53 45.82
C TYR A 527 -19.58 12.36 44.60
N LEU A 528 -18.70 12.39 43.60
CA LEU A 528 -18.96 12.89 42.25
C LEU A 528 -18.07 12.09 41.31
N HIS A 529 -18.49 10.86 41.00
CA HIS A 529 -17.76 9.94 40.14
C HIS A 529 -18.70 9.45 39.03
N ALA A 530 -18.21 9.40 37.79
CA ALA A 530 -18.95 8.85 36.66
C ALA A 530 -18.24 7.56 36.20
N LEU A 531 -18.92 6.42 36.28
CA LEU A 531 -18.39 5.14 35.87
C LEU A 531 -19.14 4.65 34.62
N LEU A 532 -18.40 4.32 33.58
CA LEU A 532 -18.93 3.67 32.38
C LEU A 532 -18.57 2.20 32.43
N ALA A 533 -19.59 1.34 32.40
CA ALA A 533 -19.43 -0.11 32.29
C ALA A 533 -19.84 -0.54 30.88
N ALA A 534 -18.99 -1.29 30.19
CA ALA A 534 -19.27 -1.89 28.89
C ALA A 534 -18.68 -3.30 28.87
N GLY A 535 -19.55 -4.32 28.96
CA GLY A 535 -19.11 -5.69 29.19
C GLY A 535 -18.39 -5.86 30.54
N ASP A 536 -17.21 -6.48 30.52
CA ASP A 536 -16.35 -6.65 31.69
C ASP A 536 -15.46 -5.42 31.99
N GLU A 537 -15.44 -4.42 31.10
CA GLU A 537 -14.64 -3.21 31.29
C GLU A 537 -15.41 -2.13 32.06
N ILE A 538 -14.79 -1.62 33.13
CA ILE A 538 -15.30 -0.53 33.94
C ILE A 538 -14.28 0.62 33.89
N GLN A 539 -14.70 1.78 33.41
CA GLN A 539 -13.84 2.96 33.24
C GLN A 539 -14.37 4.15 34.04
N LEU A 540 -13.46 4.85 34.73
CA LEU A 540 -13.77 6.10 35.43
C LEU A 540 -13.67 7.28 34.47
N ILE A 541 -14.75 8.04 34.35
CA ILE A 541 -14.83 9.23 33.51
C ILE A 541 -14.55 10.47 34.36
N ALA A 542 -13.52 11.21 33.96
CA ALA A 542 -13.27 12.56 34.48
C ALA A 542 -14.21 13.55 33.79
N VAL A 543 -15.24 13.99 34.51
CA VAL A 543 -16.26 14.89 33.99
C VAL A 543 -15.85 16.34 34.20
N GLY A 544 -15.78 17.09 33.10
CA GLY A 544 -15.43 18.51 33.09
C GLY A 544 -16.57 19.42 33.54
N ALA A 545 -16.32 20.73 33.51
CA ALA A 545 -17.28 21.75 33.94
C ALA A 545 -18.26 22.15 32.82
N SER A 546 -17.95 21.87 31.56
CA SER A 546 -18.75 22.25 30.39
C SER A 546 -19.42 21.06 29.69
N GLU A 547 -20.56 21.28 29.02
CA GLU A 547 -21.26 20.24 28.24
C GLU A 547 -20.35 19.58 27.19
N ALA A 548 -19.47 20.36 26.55
CA ALA A 548 -18.52 19.85 25.57
C ALA A 548 -17.48 18.92 26.21
N GLU A 549 -16.90 19.30 27.35
CA GLU A 549 -15.94 18.45 28.08
C GLU A 549 -16.59 17.15 28.56
N VAL A 550 -17.84 17.22 29.06
CA VAL A 550 -18.60 16.03 29.46
C VAL A 550 -18.87 15.12 28.27
N ARG A 551 -19.30 15.69 27.13
CA ARG A 551 -19.57 14.92 25.92
C ARG A 551 -18.31 14.22 25.41
N THR A 552 -17.21 14.97 25.25
CA THR A 552 -15.92 14.40 24.86
C THR A 552 -15.47 13.31 25.82
N ALA A 553 -15.63 13.50 27.13
CA ALA A 553 -15.24 12.51 28.13
C ALA A 553 -16.04 11.20 28.00
N ILE A 554 -17.35 11.27 27.72
CA ILE A 554 -18.20 10.10 27.48
C ILE A 554 -17.84 9.43 26.14
N GLU A 555 -17.71 10.21 25.07
CA GLU A 555 -17.37 9.70 23.74
C GLU A 555 -16.00 9.00 23.73
N SER A 556 -14.99 9.60 24.36
CA SER A 556 -13.67 8.98 24.49
C SER A 556 -13.70 7.72 25.35
N ALA A 557 -14.51 7.68 26.41
CA ALA A 557 -14.69 6.46 27.20
C ALA A 557 -15.39 5.34 26.40
N LEU A 558 -16.40 5.68 25.60
CA LEU A 558 -17.06 4.73 24.69
C LEU A 558 -16.11 4.22 23.59
N LYS A 559 -15.26 5.10 23.04
CA LYS A 559 -14.22 4.72 22.08
C LYS A 559 -13.23 3.73 22.69
N ARG A 560 -12.77 3.97 23.93
CA ARG A 560 -11.86 3.06 24.64
C ARG A 560 -12.48 1.70 24.92
N ALA A 561 -13.77 1.67 25.25
CA ALA A 561 -14.52 0.44 25.50
C ALA A 561 -14.87 -0.34 24.22
N SER A 562 -14.76 0.29 23.05
CA SER A 562 -15.06 -0.33 21.75
C SER A 562 -13.81 -0.96 21.14
N SER A 563 -13.91 -2.20 20.66
CA SER A 563 -12.87 -2.79 19.82
C SER A 563 -12.84 -2.09 18.45
N GLY A 564 -11.68 -1.56 18.04
CA GLY A 564 -11.48 -1.05 16.69
C GLY A 564 -11.36 0.47 16.52
N PHE A 565 -10.83 1.20 17.51
CA PHE A 565 -10.37 2.59 17.35
C PHE A 565 -8.86 2.72 17.61
N LEU A 566 -8.19 3.68 16.97
CA LEU A 566 -6.80 4.00 17.29
C LEU A 566 -6.74 4.73 18.64
N PRO A 567 -5.85 4.32 19.58
CA PRO A 567 -5.67 5.05 20.83
C PRO A 567 -5.03 6.41 20.55
N VAL A 568 -5.49 7.43 21.28
CA VAL A 568 -4.90 8.77 21.25
C VAL A 568 -3.71 8.80 22.20
N VAL A 569 -2.53 9.06 21.64
CA VAL A 569 -1.28 9.15 22.38
C VAL A 569 -0.99 10.61 22.73
N GLY A 570 -1.05 10.92 24.02
CA GLY A 570 -0.61 12.20 24.55
C GLY A 570 0.90 12.20 24.72
N LEU A 571 1.62 13.00 23.94
CA LEU A 571 3.07 13.12 24.03
C LEU A 571 3.44 14.31 24.92
N TRP A 572 4.21 14.04 25.98
CA TRP A 572 4.92 15.05 26.75
C TRP A 572 6.42 14.91 26.54
N THR A 573 7.06 16.00 26.14
CA THR A 573 8.51 16.14 25.99
C THR A 573 8.98 17.35 26.79
N PRO A 574 10.22 17.35 27.29
CA PRO A 574 10.77 18.53 27.95
C PRO A 574 10.82 19.72 26.98
N PRO A 575 10.64 20.96 27.48
CA PRO A 575 10.73 22.15 26.64
C PRO A 575 12.15 22.32 26.07
N ASP A 576 12.24 22.80 24.84
CA ASP A 576 13.51 23.04 24.15
C ASP A 576 14.34 24.10 24.90
N GLU A 577 15.48 23.71 25.44
CA GLU A 577 16.45 24.66 25.98
C GLU A 577 17.28 25.22 24.81
N ALA A 578 17.18 26.53 24.58
CA ALA A 578 18.00 27.22 23.59
C ALA A 578 19.49 27.06 23.95
N THR A 579 20.22 26.30 23.14
CA THR A 579 21.67 26.20 23.22
C THR A 579 22.32 27.40 22.56
N TYR A 580 23.38 27.92 23.17
CA TYR A 580 24.17 29.01 22.59
C TYR A 580 25.60 28.56 22.36
N ASP A 581 26.17 28.92 21.22
CA ASP A 581 27.57 28.66 20.92
C ASP A 581 28.50 29.55 21.78
N ALA A 582 29.81 29.31 21.69
CA ALA A 582 30.81 30.10 22.42
C ALA A 582 30.82 31.60 22.05
N LEU A 583 30.16 32.00 20.95
CA LEU A 583 29.98 33.38 20.51
C LEU A 583 28.63 33.99 20.96
N GLY A 584 27.78 33.22 21.64
CA GLY A 584 26.44 33.64 22.09
C GLY A 584 25.37 33.61 20.98
N GLN A 585 25.61 32.93 19.86
CA GLN A 585 24.60 32.67 18.83
C GLN A 585 23.74 31.48 19.22
N ALA A 586 22.42 31.58 18.99
CA ALA A 586 21.51 30.47 19.21
C ALA A 586 21.84 29.33 18.23
N GLN A 587 21.94 28.11 18.76
CA GLN A 587 22.21 26.88 18.05
C GLN A 587 21.07 25.90 18.28
N GLU A 588 20.76 25.08 17.27
CA GLU A 588 19.79 23.99 17.35
C GLU A 588 20.01 23.15 18.63
N PRO A 589 18.95 22.83 19.38
CA PRO A 589 19.04 21.97 20.56
C PRO A 589 19.72 20.65 20.22
N LEU A 590 20.56 20.16 21.14
CA LEU A 590 21.23 18.86 20.99
C LEU A 590 20.25 17.66 21.04
N ALA A 591 19.04 17.87 21.55
CA ALA A 591 18.00 16.87 21.63
C ALA A 591 16.72 17.44 21.01
N SER A 592 16.23 16.80 19.95
CA SER A 592 14.90 17.00 19.40
C SER A 592 14.11 15.71 19.53
N TYR A 593 12.79 15.82 19.61
CA TYR A 593 11.88 14.68 19.68
C TYR A 593 10.98 14.57 18.44
N ASP A 594 11.31 15.31 17.38
CA ASP A 594 10.53 15.34 16.14
C ASP A 594 10.47 13.96 15.48
N THR A 595 11.60 13.26 15.41
CA THR A 595 11.64 11.90 14.86
C THR A 595 10.74 10.95 15.64
N LEU A 596 10.71 11.08 16.97
CA LEU A 596 9.83 10.28 17.82
C LEU A 596 8.37 10.66 17.57
N TYR A 597 8.05 11.95 17.51
CA TYR A 597 6.70 12.42 17.20
C TYR A 597 6.22 11.86 15.87
N GLN A 598 7.03 11.95 14.81
CA GLN A 598 6.69 11.44 13.48
C GLN A 598 6.48 9.92 13.50
N ALA A 599 7.37 9.16 14.15
CA ALA A 599 7.25 7.71 14.24
C ALA A 599 5.97 7.26 14.96
N VAL A 600 5.56 7.94 16.03
CA VAL A 600 4.31 7.62 16.74
C VAL A 600 3.10 8.10 15.95
N TYR A 601 3.18 9.26 15.29
CA TYR A 601 2.09 9.88 14.51
C TYR A 601 1.70 9.08 13.26
N GLN A 602 2.60 8.25 12.73
CA GLN A 602 2.33 7.34 11.63
C GLN A 602 1.23 6.33 11.95
N GLU A 603 1.20 5.81 13.18
CA GLU A 603 0.26 4.74 13.58
C GLU A 603 -0.85 5.21 14.52
N TYR A 604 -0.65 6.33 15.22
CA TYR A 604 -1.55 6.82 16.27
C TYR A 604 -1.93 8.29 16.09
N GLU A 605 -3.06 8.69 16.68
CA GLU A 605 -3.35 10.12 16.84
C GLU A 605 -2.49 10.66 17.97
N VAL A 606 -1.52 11.52 17.65
CA VAL A 606 -0.61 12.11 18.64
C VAL A 606 -1.02 13.53 18.98
N ARG A 607 -1.09 13.84 20.27
CA ARG A 607 -1.37 15.19 20.78
C ARG A 607 -0.28 15.63 21.74
N SER A 608 0.21 16.85 21.59
CA SER A 608 1.09 17.44 22.58
C SER A 608 0.30 17.71 23.87
N VAL A 609 0.83 17.28 25.02
CA VAL A 609 0.19 17.43 26.32
C VAL A 609 0.94 18.46 27.16
N ASP A 610 0.21 19.44 27.71
CA ASP A 610 0.72 20.37 28.71
C ASP A 610 0.23 19.95 30.11
N LEU A 611 1.15 19.41 30.91
CA LEU A 611 0.88 18.92 32.27
C LEU A 611 0.77 20.05 33.31
N SER A 612 1.15 21.29 32.97
CA SER A 612 1.18 22.41 33.91
C SER A 612 -0.21 22.81 34.43
N THR A 613 -1.25 22.41 33.70
CA THR A 613 -2.66 22.62 34.06
C THR A 613 -3.13 21.69 35.19
N GLY A 614 -2.37 20.64 35.51
CA GLY A 614 -2.74 19.63 36.51
C GLY A 614 -3.75 18.60 36.01
N GLN A 615 -4.14 18.64 34.73
CA GLN A 615 -5.08 17.71 34.12
C GLN A 615 -4.60 17.28 32.73
N VAL A 616 -4.73 15.99 32.43
CA VAL A 616 -4.58 15.47 31.07
C VAL A 616 -5.96 15.40 30.43
N SER A 617 -6.10 15.86 29.19
CA SER A 617 -7.37 15.83 28.45
C SER A 617 -8.00 14.42 28.45
N SER A 618 -9.33 14.33 28.56
CA SER A 618 -10.07 13.05 28.72
C SER A 618 -10.05 12.15 27.49
N ASP A 619 -9.68 12.72 26.35
CA ASP A 619 -9.50 12.05 25.06
C ASP A 619 -8.11 11.45 24.87
N VAL A 620 -7.16 11.67 25.78
CA VAL A 620 -5.86 11.00 25.77
C VAL A 620 -5.99 9.65 26.47
N ASP A 621 -5.65 8.58 25.74
CA ASP A 621 -5.74 7.18 26.19
C ASP A 621 -4.41 6.67 26.75
N VAL A 622 -3.31 7.03 26.07
CA VAL A 622 -1.94 6.67 26.47
C VAL A 622 -1.09 7.92 26.61
N LEU A 623 -0.52 8.15 27.79
CA LEU A 623 0.41 9.24 28.04
C LEU A 623 1.85 8.77 27.83
N LEU A 624 2.48 9.22 26.73
CA LEU A 624 3.89 8.99 26.43
C LEU A 624 4.73 10.14 27.01
N ILE A 625 5.53 9.83 28.04
CA ILE A 625 6.37 10.80 28.74
C ILE A 625 7.83 10.47 28.46
N VAL A 626 8.51 11.37 27.76
CA VAL A 626 9.88 11.16 27.29
C VAL A 626 10.83 12.07 28.05
N ALA A 627 11.91 11.51 28.57
CA ALA A 627 12.94 12.25 29.32
C ALA A 627 12.35 13.19 30.41
N PRO A 628 11.55 12.67 31.37
CA PRO A 628 10.92 13.46 32.42
C PRO A 628 11.95 14.21 33.26
N GLN A 629 11.97 15.53 33.14
CA GLN A 629 12.87 16.43 33.86
C GLN A 629 12.17 17.74 34.24
N ALA A 630 12.63 18.38 35.32
CA ALA A 630 12.13 19.68 35.76
C ALA A 630 10.59 19.75 35.97
N MET A 631 9.97 18.62 36.32
CA MET A 631 8.53 18.52 36.56
C MET A 631 8.15 19.07 37.94
N THR A 632 7.07 19.82 37.97
CA THR A 632 6.45 20.33 39.19
C THR A 632 5.60 19.26 39.88
N ASP A 633 5.19 19.52 41.12
CA ASP A 633 4.24 18.65 41.82
C ASP A 633 2.88 18.59 41.12
N VAL A 634 2.50 19.65 40.40
CA VAL A 634 1.27 19.71 39.59
C VAL A 634 1.38 18.79 38.37
N ASP A 635 2.53 18.77 37.70
CA ASP A 635 2.74 17.89 36.55
C ASP A 635 2.69 16.42 36.99
N ARG A 636 3.35 16.08 38.10
CA ARG A 636 3.30 14.73 38.69
C ARG A 636 1.88 14.34 39.09
N PHE A 637 1.11 15.28 39.63
CA PHE A 637 -0.29 15.07 39.95
C PHE A 637 -1.13 14.80 38.69
N ALA A 638 -0.90 15.52 37.59
CA ALA A 638 -1.61 15.27 36.33
C ALA A 638 -1.37 13.84 35.81
N VAL A 639 -0.13 13.36 35.87
CA VAL A 639 0.23 11.98 35.49
C VAL A 639 -0.45 10.96 36.41
N ASP A 640 -0.42 11.20 37.72
CA ASP A 640 -1.08 10.34 38.71
C ASP A 640 -2.59 10.25 38.47
N GLN A 641 -3.27 11.39 38.21
CA GLN A 641 -4.69 11.41 37.90
C GLN A 641 -5.02 10.69 36.59
N HIS A 642 -4.16 10.79 35.57
CA HIS A 642 -4.33 10.06 34.32
C HIS A 642 -4.27 8.53 34.51
N LEU A 643 -3.33 8.04 35.33
CA LEU A 643 -3.24 6.62 35.69
C LEU A 643 -4.45 6.17 36.52
N MET A 644 -4.86 6.97 37.52
CA MET A 644 -5.98 6.64 38.41
C MET A 644 -7.33 6.52 37.70
N ARG A 645 -7.53 7.21 36.57
CA ARG A 645 -8.76 7.08 35.76
C ARG A 645 -8.72 5.92 34.74
N GLY A 646 -7.68 5.09 34.77
CA GLY A 646 -7.50 3.95 33.86
C GLY A 646 -6.72 4.26 32.58
N GLY A 647 -6.14 5.46 32.45
CA GLY A 647 -5.22 5.77 31.36
C GLY A 647 -3.91 5.00 31.50
N SER A 648 -3.28 4.66 30.38
CA SER A 648 -1.97 3.99 30.38
C SER A 648 -0.85 5.01 30.25
N ALA A 649 0.33 4.76 30.83
CA ALA A 649 1.49 5.62 30.62
C ALA A 649 2.70 4.82 30.14
N ILE A 650 3.38 5.35 29.13
CA ILE A 650 4.69 4.88 28.70
C ILE A 650 5.70 5.93 29.14
N VAL A 651 6.65 5.54 29.99
CA VAL A 651 7.61 6.47 30.58
C VAL A 651 9.02 6.09 30.16
N ALA A 652 9.62 6.88 29.27
CA ALA A 652 11.05 6.77 28.94
C ALA A 652 11.88 7.62 29.92
N ALA A 653 12.05 7.09 31.14
CA ALA A 653 12.80 7.75 32.21
C ALA A 653 14.26 7.27 32.31
N GLY A 654 15.19 8.21 32.16
CA GLY A 654 16.59 8.04 32.55
C GLY A 654 16.95 8.92 33.73
N ASN A 655 18.06 8.61 34.42
CA ASN A 655 18.59 9.48 35.49
C ASN A 655 19.69 10.44 34.99
N TYR A 656 20.10 10.30 33.73
CA TYR A 656 21.17 11.11 33.13
C TYR A 656 20.75 11.58 31.74
N ALA A 657 21.07 12.82 31.42
CA ALA A 657 21.00 13.38 30.08
C ALA A 657 22.41 13.64 29.54
N LEU A 658 22.54 13.55 28.22
CA LEU A 658 23.77 13.90 27.52
C LEU A 658 23.91 15.42 27.45
N SER A 659 25.12 15.91 27.68
CA SER A 659 25.48 17.32 27.53
C SER A 659 26.85 17.42 26.87
N LEU A 660 27.10 18.47 26.10
CA LEU A 660 28.45 18.79 25.65
C LEU A 660 29.10 19.75 26.65
N ASP A 661 30.31 19.41 27.07
CA ASP A 661 31.15 20.33 27.84
C ASP A 661 31.58 21.48 26.93
N GLN A 662 31.16 22.70 27.27
CA GLN A 662 31.37 23.89 26.43
C GLN A 662 32.85 24.29 26.25
N TYR A 663 33.76 23.77 27.10
CA TYR A 663 35.19 24.11 27.04
C TYR A 663 36.02 23.06 26.31
N THR A 664 35.64 21.79 26.44
CA THR A 664 36.38 20.65 25.90
C THR A 664 35.71 20.03 24.68
N GLY A 665 34.43 20.34 24.44
CA GLY A 665 33.62 19.69 23.41
C GLY A 665 33.38 18.21 23.69
N ALA A 666 33.71 17.72 24.89
CA ALA A 666 33.54 16.32 25.27
C ALA A 666 32.09 16.05 25.68
N LEU A 667 31.64 14.81 25.46
CA LEU A 667 30.38 14.32 26.02
C LEU A 667 30.49 14.24 27.54
N ALA A 668 29.56 14.88 28.23
CA ALA A 668 29.39 14.85 29.68
C ALA A 668 27.97 14.41 30.03
N LEU A 669 27.83 13.70 31.15
CA LEU A 669 26.53 13.29 31.67
C LEU A 669 26.05 14.30 32.71
N ARG A 670 24.83 14.80 32.53
CA ARG A 670 24.14 15.67 33.49
C ARG A 670 23.07 14.85 34.23
N PRO A 671 23.08 14.80 35.57
CA PRO A 671 22.01 14.14 36.31
C PRO A 671 20.67 14.87 36.08
N LEU A 672 19.60 14.10 35.90
CA LEU A 672 18.24 14.62 35.78
C LEU A 672 17.64 14.80 37.17
N GLU A 673 17.16 16.02 37.44
CA GLU A 673 16.50 16.38 38.71
C GLU A 673 15.00 16.64 38.49
N ASN A 674 14.22 16.41 39.55
CA ASN A 674 12.78 16.68 39.58
C ASN A 674 11.97 16.00 38.45
N GLY A 675 12.31 14.77 38.07
CA GLY A 675 11.52 13.97 37.13
C GLY A 675 10.36 13.21 37.79
N LEU A 676 9.98 12.07 37.20
CA LEU A 676 8.93 11.17 37.70
C LEU A 676 9.40 10.16 38.74
N ARG A 677 10.70 10.13 39.08
CA ARG A 677 11.27 9.09 39.95
C ARG A 677 10.51 8.91 41.27
N ASP A 678 10.16 10.01 41.94
CA ASP A 678 9.51 9.94 43.25
C ASP A 678 8.04 9.47 43.13
N LEU A 679 7.39 9.75 41.98
CA LEU A 679 6.08 9.19 41.65
C LEU A 679 6.19 7.70 41.31
N LEU A 680 7.11 7.28 40.44
CA LEU A 680 7.32 5.87 40.10
C LEU A 680 7.63 5.01 41.35
N ALA A 681 8.36 5.58 42.32
CA ALA A 681 8.66 4.91 43.58
C ALA A 681 7.40 4.64 44.43
N SER A 682 6.34 5.47 44.34
CA SER A 682 5.06 5.19 45.03
C SER A 682 4.32 4.01 44.41
N TYR A 683 4.49 3.79 43.10
CA TYR A 683 4.04 2.60 42.35
C TYR A 683 5.00 1.40 42.49
N GLY A 684 6.04 1.52 43.33
CA GLY A 684 7.00 0.43 43.57
C GLY A 684 8.00 0.20 42.44
N VAL A 685 8.16 1.14 41.50
CA VAL A 685 9.16 1.12 40.43
C VAL A 685 10.31 2.07 40.77
N PHE A 686 11.53 1.55 40.88
CA PHE A 686 12.71 2.31 41.29
C PHE A 686 13.73 2.37 40.16
N VAL A 687 13.94 3.56 39.60
CA VAL A 687 14.98 3.82 38.58
C VAL A 687 16.30 4.19 39.28
N GLN A 688 17.32 3.35 39.13
CA GLN A 688 18.60 3.46 39.84
C GLN A 688 19.48 4.57 39.27
N GLN A 689 20.19 5.30 40.14
CA GLN A 689 21.12 6.39 39.74
C GLN A 689 22.49 5.83 39.30
N THR A 690 22.47 4.95 38.32
CA THR A 690 23.64 4.30 37.71
C THR A 690 23.34 4.02 36.25
N LEU A 691 24.38 3.84 35.43
CA LEU A 691 24.24 3.43 34.03
C LEU A 691 24.57 1.94 33.88
N VAL A 692 23.91 1.29 32.94
CA VAL A 692 24.21 -0.09 32.54
C VAL A 692 25.40 -0.09 31.58
N LEU A 693 26.34 -1.01 31.81
CA LEU A 693 27.48 -1.26 30.92
C LEU A 693 27.39 -2.72 30.47
N ASP A 694 27.30 -2.94 29.17
CA ASP A 694 27.17 -4.27 28.58
C ASP A 694 28.34 -4.59 27.63
N GLU A 695 28.83 -5.83 27.70
CA GLU A 695 29.81 -6.35 26.75
C GLU A 695 29.18 -6.56 25.36
N GLN A 696 27.87 -6.82 25.31
CA GLN A 696 27.07 -6.84 24.08
C GLN A 696 26.49 -5.44 23.83
N ASN A 697 27.13 -4.68 22.95
CA ASN A 697 26.79 -3.29 22.67
C ASN A 697 26.82 -2.96 21.18
N GLU A 698 26.08 -1.91 20.83
CA GLU A 698 26.05 -1.35 19.49
C GLU A 698 27.30 -0.47 19.24
N LEU A 699 27.82 -0.48 18.01
CA LEU A 699 29.02 0.28 17.65
C LEU A 699 28.74 1.78 17.60
N PHE A 700 29.53 2.57 18.33
CA PHE A 700 29.46 4.03 18.25
C PHE A 700 30.32 4.54 17.08
N ILE A 701 29.70 5.30 16.17
CA ILE A 701 30.32 5.77 14.93
C ILE A 701 30.85 7.19 15.14
N ILE A 702 32.17 7.36 14.98
CA ILE A 702 32.84 8.65 15.09
C ILE A 702 33.38 9.08 13.72
N PRO A 703 32.95 10.24 13.18
CA PRO A 703 33.55 10.78 11.97
C PRO A 703 35.01 11.20 12.22
N GLN A 704 35.93 10.69 11.40
CA GLN A 704 37.35 11.05 11.38
C GLN A 704 37.64 12.06 10.25
N GLY A 705 37.75 13.34 10.64
CA GLY A 705 38.16 14.43 9.77
C GLY A 705 37.15 14.78 8.66
N ASP A 706 37.53 15.73 7.80
CA ASP A 706 36.68 16.21 6.68
C ASP A 706 36.63 15.23 5.49
N THR A 707 37.29 14.07 5.58
CA THR A 707 37.44 13.10 4.48
C THR A 707 36.34 12.03 4.42
N GLY A 708 35.30 12.12 5.26
CA GLY A 708 34.20 11.15 5.28
C GLY A 708 34.61 9.75 5.74
N GLN A 709 35.71 9.61 6.49
CA GLN A 709 36.11 8.34 7.10
C GLN A 709 35.44 8.19 8.46
N TYR A 710 34.97 6.99 8.80
CA TYR A 710 34.33 6.70 10.08
C TYR A 710 35.18 5.71 10.89
N ALA A 711 35.25 5.93 12.20
CA ALA A 711 35.79 4.99 13.16
C ALA A 711 34.65 4.38 13.97
N TYR A 712 34.66 3.06 14.10
CA TYR A 712 33.70 2.30 14.90
C TYR A 712 34.37 1.91 16.21
N ILE A 713 33.73 2.22 17.33
CA ILE A 713 34.21 1.83 18.65
C ILE A 713 33.14 1.04 19.38
N ASP A 714 33.54 -0.04 20.06
CA ASP A 714 32.68 -0.70 21.03
C ASP A 714 32.32 0.30 22.12
N TYR A 715 31.03 0.49 22.37
CA TYR A 715 30.52 1.49 23.29
C TYR A 715 29.55 0.85 24.30
N PRO A 716 30.06 0.31 25.43
CA PRO A 716 29.27 -0.47 26.40
C PRO A 716 28.03 0.21 26.99
N LEU A 717 27.86 1.52 26.81
CA LEU A 717 26.68 2.27 27.26
C LEU A 717 25.49 2.16 26.27
N PHE A 718 25.69 1.58 25.09
CA PHE A 718 24.66 1.29 24.09
C PHE A 718 24.31 -0.19 24.16
N VAL A 719 23.47 -0.56 25.11
CA VAL A 719 23.14 -1.95 25.40
C VAL A 719 22.35 -2.54 24.21
N ASP A 720 22.87 -3.61 23.59
CA ASP A 720 22.20 -4.33 22.50
C ASP A 720 21.47 -5.55 23.09
N VAL A 721 20.15 -5.44 23.25
CA VAL A 721 19.30 -6.55 23.70
C VAL A 721 18.79 -7.29 22.46
N ARG A 722 19.07 -8.59 22.38
CA ARG A 722 18.62 -9.48 21.29
C ARG A 722 17.44 -10.32 21.73
N GLU A 723 16.79 -11.01 20.79
CA GLU A 723 15.64 -11.89 21.02
C GLU A 723 15.79 -12.81 22.27
N GLU A 724 16.97 -13.39 22.51
CA GLU A 724 17.22 -14.25 23.69
C GLU A 724 17.13 -13.54 25.05
N GLY A 725 17.28 -12.22 25.07
CA GLY A 725 17.14 -11.36 26.25
C GLY A 725 15.76 -10.75 26.40
N MET A 726 14.84 -11.00 25.48
CA MET A 726 13.49 -10.44 25.50
C MET A 726 12.45 -11.46 25.95
N ASP A 727 11.32 -10.98 26.46
CA ASP A 727 10.16 -11.82 26.77
C ASP A 727 9.43 -12.27 25.50
N GLY A 728 9.69 -13.52 25.07
CA GLY A 728 9.07 -14.11 23.88
C GLY A 728 7.56 -14.35 23.96
N ASP A 729 6.96 -14.28 25.16
CA ASP A 729 5.50 -14.38 25.33
C ASP A 729 4.82 -13.00 25.28
N SER A 730 5.58 -11.92 25.44
CA SER A 730 5.04 -10.56 25.45
C SER A 730 4.82 -10.02 24.03
N PRO A 731 3.61 -9.58 23.67
CA PRO A 731 3.34 -9.02 22.34
C PRO A 731 4.11 -7.72 22.05
N ILE A 732 4.68 -7.08 23.07
CA ILE A 732 5.44 -5.83 22.95
C ILE A 732 6.82 -6.07 22.31
N VAL A 733 7.48 -7.19 22.67
CA VAL A 733 8.88 -7.46 22.27
C VAL A 733 9.06 -8.76 21.51
N ALA A 734 8.06 -9.65 21.47
CA ALA A 734 8.16 -10.97 20.84
C ALA A 734 8.48 -10.96 19.33
N ASN A 735 8.17 -9.88 18.62
CA ASN A 735 8.46 -9.73 17.18
C ASN A 735 9.70 -8.84 16.90
N LEU A 736 10.41 -8.40 17.93
CA LEU A 736 11.60 -7.57 17.78
C LEU A 736 12.85 -8.44 17.68
N THR A 737 13.66 -8.23 16.63
CA THR A 737 14.92 -8.95 16.46
C THR A 737 16.00 -8.46 17.44
N ALA A 738 16.04 -7.15 17.68
CA ALA A 738 16.96 -6.49 18.60
C ALA A 738 16.42 -5.11 19.01
N VAL A 739 16.84 -4.62 20.19
CA VAL A 739 16.56 -3.29 20.71
C VAL A 739 17.85 -2.71 21.31
N THR A 740 18.22 -1.51 20.88
CA THR A 740 19.36 -0.79 21.45
C THR A 740 18.89 0.22 22.50
N LEU A 741 19.38 0.10 23.73
CA LEU A 741 19.11 1.04 24.81
C LEU A 741 20.33 1.93 25.07
N ASN A 742 20.20 3.21 24.71
CA ASN A 742 21.28 4.18 24.84
C ASN A 742 21.29 4.82 26.23
N TRP A 743 22.43 4.74 26.94
CA TRP A 743 22.62 5.31 28.28
C TRP A 743 21.53 4.91 29.29
N ALA A 744 21.15 3.62 29.27
CA ALA A 744 20.08 3.09 30.09
C ALA A 744 20.42 3.10 31.60
N SER A 745 19.41 3.35 32.42
CA SER A 745 19.48 3.21 33.89
C SER A 745 18.74 1.93 34.32
N PRO A 746 19.28 1.12 35.26
CA PRO A 746 18.61 -0.11 35.66
C PRO A 746 17.35 0.17 36.49
N ILE A 747 16.34 -0.68 36.33
CA ILE A 747 15.05 -0.59 37.01
C ILE A 747 14.94 -1.75 38.00
N THR A 748 14.43 -1.47 39.20
CA THR A 748 14.11 -2.49 40.21
C THR A 748 12.67 -2.31 40.68
N VAL A 749 11.95 -3.41 40.90
CA VAL A 749 10.53 -3.38 41.29
C VAL A 749 10.36 -3.95 42.71
N SER A 750 9.49 -3.34 43.52
CA SER A 750 9.18 -3.82 44.87
C SER A 750 8.08 -4.87 44.86
N GLU A 751 8.41 -6.09 45.30
CA GLU A 751 7.43 -7.18 45.48
C GLU A 751 6.34 -6.85 46.51
N THR A 752 6.66 -6.06 47.53
CA THR A 752 5.70 -5.72 48.60
C THR A 752 4.66 -4.71 48.18
N LEU A 753 5.04 -3.70 47.38
CA LEU A 753 4.11 -2.67 46.90
C LEU A 753 3.26 -3.20 45.74
N ASN A 754 3.79 -4.12 44.94
CA ASN A 754 3.12 -4.70 43.78
C ASN A 754 2.48 -6.07 44.05
N ALA A 755 2.20 -6.41 45.31
CA ALA A 755 1.62 -7.72 45.67
C ALA A 755 0.21 -7.95 45.07
N ALA A 756 -0.49 -6.89 44.69
CA ALA A 756 -1.80 -6.94 44.05
C ALA A 756 -1.76 -6.63 42.54
N SER A 757 -0.56 -6.42 41.99
CA SER A 757 -0.34 -6.06 40.58
C SER A 757 0.34 -7.20 39.83
N GLU A 758 0.05 -7.34 38.54
CA GLU A 758 0.84 -8.18 37.66
C GLU A 758 2.07 -7.40 37.15
N VAL A 759 3.24 -8.02 37.24
CA VAL A 759 4.51 -7.41 36.80
C VAL A 759 5.18 -8.33 35.79
N THR A 760 5.35 -7.84 34.57
CA THR A 760 6.02 -8.56 33.48
C THR A 760 7.35 -7.89 33.19
N ASN A 761 8.43 -8.68 33.14
CA ASN A 761 9.72 -8.16 32.71
C ASN A 761 9.90 -8.36 31.20
N LEU A 762 10.21 -7.28 30.48
CA LEU A 762 10.28 -7.31 29.01
C LEU A 762 11.69 -7.56 28.46
N LEU A 763 12.74 -7.12 29.18
CA LEU A 763 14.15 -7.11 28.74
C LEU A 763 15.10 -7.65 29.82
#